data_AF-A0A3N4LR55-F1
#
_entry.id   AF-A0A3N4LR55-F1
#
_cell.length_a   1.000
_cell.length_b   1.000
_cell.length_c   1.000
_cell.angle_alpha   90.00
_cell.angle_beta   90.00
_cell.angle_gamma   90.00
#
_symmetry.space_group_name_H-M   'P 1'
#
loop_
_entity.id
_entity.type
_entity.pdbx_description
1 polymer ?
#
loop_
_entity_poly.entity_id
_entity_poly.type
_entity_poly.pdbx_seq_one_letter_code
_entity_poly.pdbx_strand_id
1 'polypeptide(L)'
;MSANRELGLEGAAEGGLPGGDGRSIPLGLEFEIAKPMPPTPQRGYPQHLQRPQHYPQYSGSPVPQYPQYQHPAPHPQYPPQQSQQYYQQQNHTPHNQHAHHTQQHGQLRTPSQQHHDHQTPRRPVPSQSYSQTPAPHTSGPQQHTHEHSLLLISLAESYFENAHHIGANAAAGKGNDACLYYKLMATGLACLESLLLPQKGKTIQARLEALVRLRYAAVLFEETDNLQEAETMLLKGIITASRNNNLLDLNFSMQHLLVRIMFQMNPKAALIQLQKYTKEAEERGNPLWAYAFRFLRCSLLLETSPSRDVQLALHSLQKIATISQRRNDMSVFMLSSLTESMISLHLGPEGIETAQRALARANSMQLEEAVSIEIEYLRTIVDLSSALMLGRPGSEIKRKEEKLTEMLRGYDIWTNWSPTGDLEIPVHAPRQGKSKEYLHFRWLAKDDVAIVGYFLSGMANFQTNAHNGQKAEKCLKEGLRRLEQPLDKNGPTPHSLPAAGARIQYRKLLRCFMLLYLAFLFGVRTDWDEAIKSLQILHDCIDRLPNRQEAPPMLEKLVLYLAGTIHQGTGDLSQALAYYQNLLNDPSEIGLLATINTIIILRGSDHRDGRRADSLLRTIERACLETKNALVKAAFCCVKGTERGELIKSKKFLATGLQMAQQLFNQQIMFVVLSFMCQRFFSGVVSEQAEKSARAAWINSKKGRDDLWSLVSGRMLQDCLRRQGHDLDEEDQRILNGNWEAVQRNLDRPESEIGI
;
A
#
# COMPACT_ATOMS: atom_id res chain seq x y z
N MET A 1 -33.77 -48.88 10.91
CA MET A 1 -34.65 -49.15 12.06
C MET A 1 -35.29 -47.84 12.46
N SER A 2 -36.56 -47.71 12.07
CA SER A 2 -37.73 -47.08 12.70
C SER A 2 -37.50 -45.99 13.76
N ALA A 3 -38.25 -44.89 13.82
CA ALA A 3 -39.69 -44.80 13.53
C ALA A 3 -40.16 -43.37 13.20
N ASN A 4 -41.17 -43.36 12.33
CA ASN A 4 -42.07 -42.27 11.97
C ASN A 4 -42.86 -41.72 13.15
N ARG A 5 -43.29 -40.45 13.03
CA ARG A 5 -44.67 -40.07 13.33
C ARG A 5 -45.12 -38.92 12.42
N GLU A 6 -45.94 -39.29 11.44
CA GLU A 6 -46.86 -38.42 10.72
C GLU A 6 -48.07 -38.09 11.61
N LEU A 7 -48.58 -36.87 11.48
CA LEU A 7 -50.01 -36.54 11.58
C LEU A 7 -50.23 -35.30 10.69
N GLY A 8 -51.11 -35.43 9.71
CA GLY A 8 -51.29 -34.46 8.63
C GLY A 8 -52.53 -33.58 8.75
N LEU A 9 -52.59 -32.68 7.75
CA LEU A 9 -53.76 -32.16 7.01
C LEU A 9 -54.75 -31.25 7.76
N GLU A 10 -54.80 -29.97 7.36
CA GLU A 10 -55.79 -29.45 6.41
C GLU A 10 -55.42 -28.02 5.96
N GLY A 11 -55.81 -27.65 4.74
CA GLY A 11 -55.17 -26.62 3.93
C GLY A 11 -55.92 -25.28 3.79
N ALA A 12 -55.23 -24.31 3.20
CA ALA A 12 -55.81 -23.24 2.39
C ALA A 12 -54.74 -22.64 1.45
N ALA A 13 -55.02 -22.77 0.16
CA ALA A 13 -54.52 -22.07 -1.03
C ALA A 13 -54.45 -20.53 -0.84
N GLU A 14 -53.79 -19.69 -1.63
CA GLU A 14 -53.08 -19.72 -2.92
C GLU A 14 -52.45 -18.32 -3.09
N GLY A 15 -51.33 -18.18 -3.83
CA GLY A 15 -50.80 -16.85 -4.19
C GLY A 15 -49.32 -16.84 -4.54
N GLY A 16 -48.92 -17.64 -5.54
CA GLY A 16 -47.53 -17.73 -6.01
C GLY A 16 -47.05 -16.46 -6.71
N LEU A 17 -45.88 -15.97 -6.28
CA LEU A 17 -45.04 -15.01 -7.02
C LEU A 17 -44.23 -15.79 -8.08
N PRO A 18 -44.20 -15.37 -9.36
CA PRO A 18 -43.37 -16.05 -10.34
C PRO A 18 -41.90 -15.64 -10.17
N GLY A 19 -41.02 -16.66 -10.14
CA GLY A 19 -39.58 -16.50 -10.15
C GLY A 19 -39.09 -15.80 -11.42
N GLY A 20 -38.27 -14.77 -11.24
CA GLY A 20 -37.61 -14.04 -12.32
C GLY A 20 -36.21 -14.60 -12.58
N ASP A 21 -36.07 -15.24 -13.74
CA ASP A 21 -34.79 -15.63 -14.33
C ASP A 21 -33.80 -14.46 -14.43
N GLY A 22 -32.54 -14.75 -14.11
CA GLY A 22 -31.39 -13.86 -14.23
C GLY A 22 -31.02 -13.53 -15.67
N ARG A 23 -31.82 -12.67 -16.32
CA ARG A 23 -31.42 -11.97 -17.55
C ARG A 23 -31.18 -10.49 -17.26
N SER A 24 -29.91 -10.10 -17.39
CA SER A 24 -29.45 -8.72 -17.42
C SER A 24 -30.27 -7.92 -18.44
N ILE A 25 -31.05 -6.93 -17.96
CA ILE A 25 -31.74 -5.98 -18.84
C ILE A 25 -30.67 -5.09 -19.49
N PRO A 26 -30.63 -4.95 -20.83
CA PRO A 26 -29.70 -4.05 -21.49
C PRO A 26 -30.09 -2.60 -21.16
N LEU A 27 -29.20 -1.88 -20.48
CA LEU A 27 -29.28 -0.44 -20.23
C LEU A 27 -28.94 0.33 -21.52
N GLY A 28 -29.85 0.29 -22.49
CA GLY A 28 -29.83 1.11 -23.69
C GLY A 28 -30.91 2.19 -23.62
N LEU A 29 -30.77 3.17 -22.73
CA LEU A 29 -31.53 4.42 -22.84
C LEU A 29 -30.77 5.34 -23.80
N GLU A 30 -30.92 5.10 -25.11
CA GLU A 30 -30.63 6.13 -26.09
C GLU A 30 -31.68 7.24 -25.90
N PHE A 31 -31.24 8.38 -25.36
CA PHE A 31 -32.07 9.57 -25.25
C PHE A 31 -32.26 10.16 -26.65
N GLU A 32 -33.26 9.68 -27.39
CA GLU A 32 -33.69 10.30 -28.64
C GLU A 32 -34.13 11.77 -28.40
N ILE A 33 -33.70 12.63 -29.32
CA ILE A 33 -33.94 14.07 -29.31
C ILE A 33 -35.38 14.30 -29.79
N ALA A 34 -36.29 14.64 -28.86
CA ALA A 34 -37.60 15.16 -29.23
C ALA A 34 -37.40 16.51 -29.96
N LYS A 35 -37.71 16.54 -31.26
CA LYS A 35 -37.86 17.79 -32.04
C LYS A 35 -39.11 18.54 -31.55
N PRO A 36 -39.11 19.88 -31.50
CA PRO A 36 -40.27 20.65 -31.09
C PRO A 36 -41.44 20.48 -32.08
N MET A 37 -42.64 20.20 -31.55
CA MET A 37 -43.90 20.18 -32.30
C MET A 37 -44.22 21.56 -32.88
N PRO A 38 -44.60 21.67 -34.17
CA PRO A 38 -45.27 22.86 -34.69
C PRO A 38 -46.80 22.77 -34.46
N PRO A 39 -47.50 23.92 -34.40
CA PRO A 39 -48.95 23.96 -34.23
C PRO A 39 -49.68 23.56 -35.52
N THR A 40 -50.81 22.85 -35.39
CA THR A 40 -51.76 22.48 -36.47
C THR A 40 -52.98 23.43 -36.46
N PRO A 41 -53.90 23.43 -37.46
CA PRO A 41 -53.87 22.80 -38.80
C PRO A 41 -54.38 23.71 -39.96
N GLN A 42 -54.08 23.38 -41.23
CA GLN A 42 -54.99 23.65 -42.36
C GLN A 42 -54.77 22.70 -43.57
N ARG A 43 -55.88 22.06 -43.97
CA ARG A 43 -56.28 21.31 -45.19
C ARG A 43 -55.30 21.05 -46.36
N GLY A 44 -55.32 19.79 -46.85
CA GLY A 44 -55.27 19.48 -48.30
C GLY A 44 -54.64 18.15 -48.76
N TYR A 45 -55.48 17.13 -48.99
CA TYR A 45 -55.43 15.95 -49.92
C TYR A 45 -54.18 15.03 -50.13
N PRO A 46 -54.38 13.74 -50.56
CA PRO A 46 -53.48 12.61 -50.27
C PRO A 46 -52.86 11.89 -51.48
N GLN A 47 -52.13 10.78 -51.19
CA GLN A 47 -51.60 9.67 -52.03
C GLN A 47 -50.08 9.76 -52.31
N HIS A 48 -49.23 8.72 -52.23
CA HIS A 48 -49.38 7.29 -52.51
C HIS A 48 -48.44 6.39 -51.64
N LEU A 49 -48.90 5.16 -51.36
CA LEU A 49 -48.09 4.01 -50.92
C LEU A 49 -47.13 3.54 -52.02
N GLN A 50 -45.93 3.07 -51.63
CA GLN A 50 -45.35 1.83 -52.17
C GLN A 50 -44.28 1.25 -51.22
N ARG A 51 -44.34 -0.06 -51.05
CA ARG A 51 -43.50 -0.92 -50.20
C ARG A 51 -42.59 -1.78 -51.15
N PRO A 52 -41.81 -2.75 -50.64
CA PRO A 52 -40.34 -2.76 -50.58
C PRO A 52 -39.70 -3.75 -51.56
N GLN A 53 -38.37 -3.77 -51.79
CA GLN A 53 -37.65 -5.01 -52.15
C GLN A 53 -36.12 -4.98 -51.90
N HIS A 54 -35.70 -6.07 -51.23
CA HIS A 54 -34.52 -6.93 -51.46
C HIS A 54 -33.10 -6.58 -50.96
N TYR A 55 -32.63 -7.48 -50.10
CA TYR A 55 -31.24 -7.81 -49.77
C TYR A 55 -30.48 -8.40 -50.98
N PRO A 56 -29.13 -8.36 -50.94
CA PRO A 56 -28.42 -9.63 -50.78
C PRO A 56 -27.25 -9.61 -49.78
N GLN A 57 -27.02 -10.79 -49.18
CA GLN A 57 -25.78 -11.24 -48.53
C GLN A 57 -24.56 -11.09 -49.47
N TYR A 58 -23.37 -10.80 -48.93
CA TYR A 58 -22.15 -11.63 -49.09
C TYR A 58 -20.95 -11.07 -48.27
N SER A 59 -20.34 -11.97 -47.49
CA SER A 59 -18.90 -12.19 -47.23
C SER A 59 -17.88 -11.04 -47.09
N GLY A 60 -17.05 -11.18 -46.06
CA GLY A 60 -15.59 -11.07 -46.17
C GLY A 60 -14.98 -9.71 -45.80
N SER A 61 -14.45 -9.63 -44.59
CA SER A 61 -13.62 -8.51 -44.13
C SER A 61 -12.24 -8.54 -44.79
N PRO A 62 -11.74 -7.43 -45.36
CA PRO A 62 -10.31 -7.21 -45.55
C PRO A 62 -9.76 -6.27 -44.46
N VAL A 63 -8.57 -6.61 -43.98
CA VAL A 63 -7.72 -5.83 -43.08
C VAL A 63 -7.23 -4.56 -43.77
N PRO A 64 -7.26 -3.35 -43.15
CA PRO A 64 -6.63 -2.17 -43.74
C PRO A 64 -5.11 -2.18 -43.46
N GLN A 65 -4.31 -2.32 -44.53
CA GLN A 65 -2.92 -1.89 -44.58
C GLN A 65 -2.85 -0.36 -44.72
N TYR A 66 -2.00 0.29 -43.92
CA TYR A 66 -1.68 1.72 -44.08
C TYR A 66 -0.53 1.90 -45.10
N PRO A 67 -0.53 2.96 -45.92
CA PRO A 67 0.55 3.22 -46.88
C PRO A 67 1.77 3.88 -46.22
N GLN A 68 2.96 3.38 -46.58
CA GLN A 68 4.24 4.06 -46.38
C GLN A 68 4.32 5.27 -47.34
N TYR A 69 4.58 6.46 -46.78
CA TYR A 69 5.15 7.58 -47.52
C TYR A 69 6.51 7.95 -46.90
N GLN A 70 7.57 7.79 -47.69
CA GLN A 70 8.89 8.38 -47.47
C GLN A 70 8.88 9.83 -47.97
N HIS A 71 9.42 10.78 -47.19
CA HIS A 71 10.13 11.99 -47.66
C HIS A 71 10.78 12.74 -46.47
N PRO A 72 11.79 13.62 -46.72
CA PRO A 72 13.01 13.73 -45.91
C PRO A 72 12.98 14.80 -44.80
N ALA A 73 13.93 14.65 -43.87
CA ALA A 73 14.12 15.49 -42.69
C ALA A 73 14.62 16.91 -43.00
N PRO A 74 14.09 17.94 -42.32
CA PRO A 74 14.75 19.24 -42.16
C PRO A 74 15.40 19.35 -40.77
N HIS A 75 16.69 19.71 -40.76
CA HIS A 75 17.42 20.17 -39.58
C HIS A 75 16.96 21.56 -39.13
N PRO A 76 16.81 21.81 -37.82
CA PRO A 76 17.01 23.13 -37.25
C PRO A 76 18.31 23.20 -36.43
N GLN A 77 19.13 24.19 -36.80
CA GLN A 77 20.31 24.66 -36.08
C GLN A 77 19.95 25.19 -34.68
N TYR A 78 20.76 24.85 -33.67
CA TYR A 78 20.80 25.55 -32.39
C TYR A 78 22.05 26.46 -32.32
N PRO A 79 21.97 27.62 -31.65
CA PRO A 79 23.08 28.57 -31.50
C PRO A 79 24.11 28.10 -30.45
N PRO A 80 25.37 28.55 -30.54
CA PRO A 80 26.43 28.14 -29.61
C PRO A 80 26.32 28.93 -28.29
N GLN A 81 26.17 28.22 -27.17
CA GLN A 81 26.31 28.80 -25.83
C GLN A 81 27.72 28.60 -25.27
N GLN A 82 28.21 29.70 -24.73
CA GLN A 82 29.57 30.00 -24.30
C GLN A 82 30.04 29.15 -23.13
N SER A 83 31.30 28.75 -23.21
CA SER A 83 32.13 28.33 -22.08
C SER A 83 32.31 29.50 -21.09
N GLN A 84 31.73 29.39 -19.90
CA GLN A 84 32.14 30.22 -18.78
C GLN A 84 33.14 29.48 -17.89
N GLN A 85 34.29 30.14 -17.76
CA GLN A 85 35.49 29.76 -17.06
C GLN A 85 35.25 29.67 -15.55
N TYR A 86 35.78 28.62 -14.94
CA TYR A 86 36.06 28.59 -13.51
C TYR A 86 37.16 29.61 -13.18
N TYR A 87 36.87 30.49 -12.23
CA TYR A 87 37.86 31.35 -11.59
C TYR A 87 38.87 30.50 -10.81
N GLN A 88 40.13 30.51 -11.27
CA GLN A 88 41.29 30.27 -10.44
C GLN A 88 41.65 31.58 -9.72
N GLN A 89 41.76 31.56 -8.40
CA GLN A 89 42.58 32.54 -7.67
C GLN A 89 43.84 31.84 -7.18
N GLN A 90 44.95 32.16 -7.84
CA GLN A 90 46.30 32.03 -7.31
C GLN A 90 46.60 33.27 -6.47
N ASN A 91 47.22 33.09 -5.30
CA ASN A 91 48.10 34.08 -4.71
C ASN A 91 49.40 33.40 -4.24
N HIS A 92 50.47 34.19 -4.29
CA HIS A 92 51.86 33.81 -4.53
C HIS A 92 52.64 33.15 -3.36
N THR A 93 53.72 32.48 -3.77
CA THR A 93 55.01 32.08 -3.14
C THR A 93 55.57 32.98 -2.00
N PRO A 94 56.55 32.54 -1.14
CA PRO A 94 57.71 31.71 -1.52
C PRO A 94 58.29 30.69 -0.52
N HIS A 95 58.91 29.65 -1.13
CA HIS A 95 60.24 29.08 -0.89
C HIS A 95 60.92 29.35 0.47
N ASN A 96 61.25 28.26 1.20
CA ASN A 96 62.62 28.15 1.70
C ASN A 96 63.10 26.70 1.87
N GLN A 97 64.38 26.55 1.54
CA GLN A 97 65.19 25.36 1.46
C GLN A 97 65.45 24.75 2.85
N HIS A 98 65.72 23.44 2.92
CA HIS A 98 67.06 22.95 3.28
C HIS A 98 67.19 21.45 3.01
N ALA A 99 68.20 21.15 2.21
CA ALA A 99 68.72 19.83 1.92
C ALA A 99 69.62 19.34 3.06
N HIS A 100 69.73 18.03 3.23
CA HIS A 100 71.03 17.35 3.28
C HIS A 100 70.85 15.84 2.98
N HIS A 101 71.28 15.45 1.77
CA HIS A 101 72.48 14.61 1.53
C HIS A 101 72.73 13.42 2.48
N THR A 102 73.13 12.20 2.05
CA THR A 102 73.79 11.74 0.80
C THR A 102 73.96 10.21 0.83
N GLN A 103 74.02 9.59 -0.36
CA GLN A 103 74.93 8.49 -0.79
C GLN A 103 74.79 7.09 -0.15
N GLN A 104 75.10 5.96 -0.81
CA GLN A 104 75.67 5.66 -2.13
C GLN A 104 75.40 4.18 -2.48
N HIS A 105 75.46 3.91 -3.80
CA HIS A 105 75.97 2.73 -4.55
C HIS A 105 75.78 1.30 -4.00
N GLY A 106 75.50 0.25 -4.78
CA GLY A 106 75.55 0.02 -6.23
C GLY A 106 76.12 -1.39 -6.50
N GLN A 107 75.59 -2.09 -7.54
CA GLN A 107 76.20 -3.22 -8.29
C GLN A 107 76.18 -4.63 -7.63
N LEU A 108 76.12 -5.78 -8.32
CA LEU A 108 75.68 -6.29 -9.64
C LEU A 108 75.82 -7.85 -9.59
N ARG A 109 74.99 -8.56 -10.39
CA ARG A 109 75.22 -9.87 -11.07
C ARG A 109 75.18 -11.25 -10.33
N THR A 110 74.19 -12.03 -10.79
CA THR A 110 74.01 -13.50 -10.99
C THR A 110 75.22 -14.25 -11.62
N PRO A 111 75.32 -15.62 -11.74
CA PRO A 111 74.21 -16.59 -11.99
C PRO A 111 74.31 -18.08 -11.50
N SER A 112 73.15 -18.74 -11.55
CA SER A 112 72.79 -20.14 -11.96
C SER A 112 73.61 -21.37 -11.55
N GLN A 113 72.91 -22.42 -11.07
CA GLN A 113 72.93 -23.77 -11.70
C GLN A 113 71.80 -24.70 -11.18
N GLN A 114 71.16 -25.40 -12.13
CA GLN A 114 70.18 -26.48 -11.99
C GLN A 114 70.90 -27.83 -11.86
N HIS A 115 70.30 -28.84 -11.21
CA HIS A 115 70.27 -30.22 -11.74
C HIS A 115 69.27 -31.14 -11.01
N HIS A 116 68.73 -32.06 -11.80
CA HIS A 116 67.64 -33.02 -11.61
C HIS A 116 68.02 -34.32 -10.87
N ASP A 117 66.98 -34.92 -10.27
CA ASP A 117 66.58 -36.34 -10.16
C ASP A 117 67.57 -37.48 -9.80
N HIS A 118 67.16 -38.36 -8.87
CA HIS A 118 66.67 -39.73 -9.20
C HIS A 118 66.26 -40.56 -7.96
N GLN A 119 65.23 -41.38 -8.18
CA GLN A 119 64.62 -42.38 -7.29
C GLN A 119 65.50 -43.65 -7.18
N THR A 120 65.38 -44.47 -6.13
CA THR A 120 64.61 -45.75 -6.04
C THR A 120 65.19 -46.60 -4.85
N PRO A 121 64.78 -47.87 -4.57
CA PRO A 121 63.79 -48.22 -3.54
C PRO A 121 64.27 -49.29 -2.53
N ARG A 122 63.54 -49.57 -1.42
CA ARG A 122 63.34 -50.94 -0.90
C ARG A 122 62.28 -51.04 0.21
N ARG A 123 61.64 -52.21 0.19
CA ARG A 123 60.39 -52.69 0.83
C ARG A 123 60.64 -53.32 2.23
N PRO A 124 59.59 -53.82 2.94
CA PRO A 124 59.43 -53.74 4.40
C PRO A 124 59.58 -55.09 5.13
N VAL A 125 59.68 -55.05 6.46
CA VAL A 125 59.37 -56.17 7.38
C VAL A 125 59.07 -55.61 8.80
N PRO A 126 58.38 -56.35 9.70
CA PRO A 126 57.14 -55.89 10.31
C PRO A 126 57.22 -55.64 11.82
N SER A 127 56.24 -54.85 12.27
CA SER A 127 55.56 -54.82 13.56
C SER A 127 56.04 -55.76 14.66
N GLN A 128 56.54 -55.19 15.76
CA GLN A 128 56.22 -55.69 17.11
C GLN A 128 55.92 -54.53 18.06
N SER A 129 54.73 -54.67 18.63
CA SER A 129 54.02 -53.82 19.55
C SER A 129 54.71 -53.76 20.90
N TYR A 130 54.91 -52.54 21.41
CA TYR A 130 54.92 -52.29 22.84
C TYR A 130 53.91 -51.20 23.16
N SER A 131 52.92 -51.62 23.93
CA SER A 131 51.84 -50.86 24.52
C SER A 131 52.37 -49.63 25.24
N GLN A 132 52.11 -48.44 24.69
CA GLN A 132 52.20 -47.20 25.45
C GLN A 132 50.80 -46.88 25.97
N THR A 133 50.67 -46.99 27.29
CA THR A 133 49.64 -46.33 28.10
C THR A 133 49.44 -44.89 27.64
N PRO A 134 48.20 -44.40 27.46
CA PRO A 134 47.95 -43.03 27.08
C PRO A 134 48.39 -42.11 28.22
N ALA A 135 49.35 -41.23 27.92
CA ALA A 135 49.63 -40.08 28.76
C ALA A 135 48.37 -39.20 28.83
N PRO A 136 48.01 -38.63 29.99
CA PRO A 136 46.88 -37.72 30.09
C PRO A 136 47.14 -36.51 29.19
N HIS A 137 46.23 -36.28 28.25
CA HIS A 137 46.18 -35.05 27.47
C HIS A 137 46.02 -33.87 28.43
N THR A 138 47.11 -33.21 28.80
CA THR A 138 47.05 -31.91 29.45
C THR A 138 46.53 -30.91 28.41
N SER A 139 45.25 -30.56 28.54
CA SER A 139 44.61 -29.45 27.84
C SER A 139 45.38 -28.17 28.17
N GLY A 140 46.05 -27.59 27.17
CA GLY A 140 46.82 -26.36 27.34
C GLY A 140 45.93 -25.16 27.71
N PRO A 141 46.53 -24.05 28.22
CA PRO A 141 45.80 -22.84 28.61
C PRO A 141 44.88 -22.27 27.52
N GLN A 142 45.20 -22.49 26.25
CA GLN A 142 44.43 -22.02 25.10
C GLN A 142 43.07 -22.73 24.94
N GLN A 143 42.95 -24.02 25.28
CA GLN A 143 41.68 -24.76 25.16
C GLN A 143 40.66 -24.23 26.19
N HIS A 144 41.07 -24.04 27.44
CA HIS A 144 40.20 -23.48 28.48
C HIS A 144 39.76 -22.03 28.17
N THR A 145 40.61 -21.20 27.55
CA THR A 145 40.20 -19.85 27.12
C THR A 145 39.18 -19.84 25.97
N HIS A 146 39.23 -20.84 25.08
CA HIS A 146 38.30 -20.99 23.97
C HIS A 146 36.93 -21.47 24.46
N GLU A 147 36.90 -22.48 25.33
CA GLU A 147 35.68 -23.01 25.96
C GLU A 147 34.95 -21.94 26.78
N HIS A 148 35.67 -21.16 27.59
CA HIS A 148 35.09 -20.04 28.34
C HIS A 148 34.51 -18.96 27.42
N SER A 149 35.15 -18.71 26.27
CA SER A 149 34.67 -17.72 25.31
C SER A 149 33.36 -18.17 24.65
N LEU A 150 33.27 -19.44 24.27
CA LEU A 150 32.04 -20.02 23.71
C LEU A 150 30.90 -20.09 24.73
N LEU A 151 31.21 -20.39 26.00
CA LEU A 151 30.23 -20.41 27.07
C LEU A 151 29.57 -19.05 27.28
N LEU A 152 30.37 -17.97 27.37
CA LEU A 152 29.83 -16.62 27.55
C LEU A 152 29.00 -16.15 26.34
N ILE A 153 29.41 -16.51 25.11
CA ILE A 153 28.61 -16.22 23.91
C ILE A 153 27.28 -16.98 23.98
N SER A 154 27.31 -18.27 24.34
CA SER A 154 26.10 -19.09 24.43
C SER A 154 25.14 -18.58 25.51
N LEU A 155 25.68 -18.14 26.65
CA LEU A 155 24.89 -17.49 27.71
C LEU A 155 24.29 -16.18 27.23
N ALA A 156 25.07 -15.33 26.55
CA ALA A 156 24.58 -14.06 26.01
C ALA A 156 23.41 -14.28 25.05
N GLU A 157 23.55 -15.19 24.08
CA GLU A 157 22.50 -15.50 23.12
C GLU A 157 21.26 -16.08 23.81
N SER A 158 21.43 -16.96 24.80
CA SER A 158 20.31 -17.48 25.58
C SER A 158 19.56 -16.37 26.35
N TYR A 159 20.27 -15.39 26.90
CA TYR A 159 19.61 -14.25 27.54
C TYR A 159 18.85 -13.38 26.53
N PHE A 160 19.42 -13.11 25.36
CA PHE A 160 18.75 -12.34 24.31
C PHE A 160 17.50 -13.07 23.78
N GLU A 161 17.60 -14.37 23.53
CA GLU A 161 16.48 -15.20 23.08
C GLU A 161 15.34 -15.25 24.10
N ASN A 162 15.67 -15.46 25.38
CA ASN A 162 14.68 -15.42 26.46
C ASN A 162 14.02 -14.04 26.61
N ALA A 163 14.77 -12.96 26.42
CA ALA A 163 14.21 -11.62 26.40
C ALA A 163 13.27 -11.43 25.20
N HIS A 164 13.68 -11.82 24.00
CA HIS A 164 12.85 -11.74 22.79
C HIS A 164 11.56 -12.57 22.88
N HIS A 165 11.56 -13.69 23.61
CA HIS A 165 10.33 -14.45 23.88
C HIS A 165 9.29 -13.69 24.70
N ILE A 166 9.71 -12.80 25.60
CA ILE A 166 8.80 -11.94 26.38
C ILE A 166 8.62 -10.55 25.76
N GLY A 167 9.34 -10.23 24.68
CA GLY A 167 9.34 -8.90 24.05
C GLY A 167 7.97 -8.43 23.59
N ALA A 168 7.14 -9.32 23.02
CA ALA A 168 5.77 -8.99 22.63
C ALA A 168 4.87 -8.63 23.84
N ASN A 169 5.03 -9.34 24.96
CA ASN A 169 4.28 -9.06 26.19
C ASN A 169 4.75 -7.78 26.87
N ALA A 170 6.07 -7.56 26.90
CA ALA A 170 6.68 -6.33 27.38
C ALA A 170 6.19 -5.11 26.58
N ALA A 171 6.19 -5.20 25.25
CA ALA A 171 5.70 -4.13 24.37
C ALA A 171 4.18 -3.89 24.52
N ALA A 172 3.40 -4.92 24.86
CA ALA A 172 1.97 -4.78 25.15
C ALA A 172 1.67 -4.19 26.54
N GLY A 173 2.69 -3.91 27.36
CA GLY A 173 2.54 -3.33 28.69
C GLY A 173 1.98 -4.30 29.74
N LYS A 174 2.21 -5.61 29.58
CA LYS A 174 1.76 -6.62 30.54
C LYS A 174 2.71 -6.69 31.74
N GLY A 175 2.20 -6.35 32.93
CA GLY A 175 2.89 -6.56 34.21
C GLY A 175 4.29 -5.92 34.29
N ASN A 176 5.26 -6.67 34.84
CA ASN A 176 6.66 -6.24 34.98
C ASN A 176 7.57 -6.77 33.86
N ASP A 177 7.00 -7.24 32.76
CA ASP A 177 7.75 -7.93 31.69
C ASP A 177 8.79 -7.03 31.02
N ALA A 178 8.54 -5.72 30.92
CA ALA A 178 9.51 -4.77 30.40
C ALA A 178 10.78 -4.66 31.26
N CYS A 179 10.65 -4.68 32.59
CA CYS A 179 11.81 -4.65 33.49
C CYS A 179 12.62 -5.95 33.37
N LEU A 180 11.94 -7.10 33.33
CA LEU A 180 12.59 -8.40 33.13
C LEU A 180 13.30 -8.47 31.77
N TYR A 181 12.66 -7.98 30.71
CA TYR A 181 13.22 -7.90 29.37
C TYR A 181 14.57 -7.17 29.37
N TYR A 182 14.60 -5.93 29.89
CA TYR A 182 15.84 -5.15 29.91
C TYR A 182 16.91 -5.75 30.85
N LYS A 183 16.50 -6.43 31.94
CA LYS A 183 17.45 -7.15 32.81
C LYS A 183 18.13 -8.30 32.06
N LEU A 184 17.39 -9.08 31.27
CA LEU A 184 17.94 -10.15 30.45
C LEU A 184 18.87 -9.56 29.37
N MET A 185 18.46 -8.49 28.69
CA MET A 185 19.30 -7.80 27.70
C MET A 185 20.62 -7.30 28.30
N ALA A 186 20.56 -6.61 29.44
CA ALA A 186 21.74 -6.11 30.14
C ALA A 186 22.69 -7.25 30.56
N THR A 187 22.14 -8.38 31.01
CA THR A 187 22.95 -9.55 31.40
C THR A 187 23.66 -10.16 30.20
N GLY A 188 22.97 -10.28 29.05
CA GLY A 188 23.59 -10.75 27.81
C GLY A 188 24.67 -9.81 27.28
N LEU A 189 24.45 -8.50 27.34
CA LEU A 189 25.45 -7.49 26.99
C LEU A 189 26.69 -7.60 27.89
N ALA A 190 26.52 -7.75 29.20
CA ALA A 190 27.63 -7.91 30.14
C ALA A 190 28.47 -9.16 29.87
N CYS A 191 27.86 -10.27 29.43
CA CYS A 191 28.58 -11.47 28.98
C CYS A 191 29.48 -11.18 27.77
N LEU A 192 28.97 -10.46 26.77
CA LEU A 192 29.74 -10.08 25.59
C LEU A 192 30.83 -9.04 25.91
N GLU A 193 30.53 -8.06 26.76
CA GLU A 193 31.50 -7.05 27.19
C GLU A 193 32.68 -7.69 27.93
N SER A 194 32.39 -8.64 28.83
CA SER A 194 33.40 -9.41 29.57
C SER A 194 34.37 -10.17 28.66
N LEU A 195 33.94 -10.53 27.44
CA LEU A 195 34.82 -11.13 26.44
C LEU A 195 35.75 -10.10 25.81
N LEU A 196 35.28 -8.87 25.59
CA LEU A 196 36.02 -7.81 24.92
C LEU A 196 37.00 -7.07 25.83
N LEU A 197 36.90 -7.25 27.16
CA LEU A 197 37.82 -6.66 28.12
C LEU A 197 39.26 -7.19 27.94
N PRO A 198 40.29 -6.32 27.95
CA PRO A 198 41.68 -6.74 27.88
C PRO A 198 42.07 -7.58 29.10
N GLN A 199 42.43 -8.85 28.90
CA GLN A 199 42.91 -9.74 29.98
C GLN A 199 44.32 -10.25 29.66
N LYS A 200 45.20 -10.30 30.67
CA LYS A 200 46.56 -10.82 30.51
C LYS A 200 46.52 -12.29 30.09
N GLY A 201 47.15 -12.61 28.95
CA GLY A 201 47.25 -13.98 28.44
C GLY A 201 46.07 -14.46 27.58
N LYS A 202 45.05 -13.63 27.34
CA LYS A 202 43.89 -13.97 26.52
C LYS A 202 43.98 -13.30 25.14
N THR A 203 44.24 -14.09 24.11
CA THR A 203 44.21 -13.62 22.71
C THR A 203 42.95 -14.16 22.04
N ILE A 204 41.98 -13.29 21.76
CA ILE A 204 40.78 -13.67 21.01
C ILE A 204 41.14 -13.70 19.52
N GLN A 205 40.66 -14.72 18.82
CA GLN A 205 40.81 -14.80 17.36
C GLN A 205 40.11 -13.61 16.71
N ALA A 206 40.77 -12.90 15.79
CA ALA A 206 40.26 -11.69 15.15
C ALA A 206 38.85 -11.84 14.54
N ARG A 207 38.52 -13.01 13.97
CA ARG A 207 37.18 -13.30 13.46
C ARG A 207 36.13 -13.34 14.57
N LEU A 208 36.42 -14.03 15.67
CA LEU A 208 35.53 -14.12 16.82
C LEU A 208 35.34 -12.75 17.48
N GLU A 209 36.43 -12.00 17.63
CA GLU A 209 36.41 -10.65 18.18
C GLU A 209 35.52 -9.70 17.36
N ALA A 210 35.63 -9.74 16.03
CA ALA A 210 34.81 -8.94 15.13
C ALA A 210 33.32 -9.37 15.16
N LEU A 211 33.03 -10.67 15.25
CA LEU A 211 31.66 -11.18 15.39
C LEU A 211 31.01 -10.71 16.71
N VAL A 212 31.73 -10.85 17.82
CA VAL A 212 31.25 -10.41 19.15
C VAL A 212 31.00 -8.90 19.15
N ARG A 213 31.88 -8.10 18.54
CA ARG A 213 31.65 -6.64 18.42
C ARG A 213 30.47 -6.28 17.55
N LEU A 214 30.28 -6.96 16.40
CA LEU A 214 29.11 -6.76 15.56
C LEU A 214 27.83 -7.08 16.34
N ARG A 215 27.79 -8.21 17.04
CA ARG A 215 26.63 -8.62 17.84
C ARG A 215 26.35 -7.63 18.98
N TYR A 216 27.38 -7.24 19.73
CA TYR A 216 27.27 -6.28 20.83
C TYR A 216 26.74 -4.92 20.35
N ALA A 217 27.33 -4.36 19.29
CA ALA A 217 26.88 -3.09 18.72
C ALA A 217 25.48 -3.18 18.12
N ALA A 218 25.09 -4.32 17.54
CA ALA A 218 23.75 -4.54 17.02
C ALA A 218 22.70 -4.52 18.13
N VAL A 219 22.96 -5.21 19.25
CA VAL A 219 22.06 -5.23 20.41
C VAL A 219 21.99 -3.85 21.07
N LEU A 220 23.10 -3.14 21.21
CA LEU A 220 23.09 -1.76 21.72
C LEU A 220 22.25 -0.84 20.84
N PHE A 221 22.44 -0.91 19.52
CA PHE A 221 21.69 -0.06 18.57
C PHE A 221 20.19 -0.39 18.53
N GLU A 222 19.84 -1.67 18.66
CA GLU A 222 18.45 -2.10 18.63
C GLU A 222 17.73 -1.82 19.95
N GLU A 223 18.35 -2.13 21.09
CA GLU A 223 17.66 -2.19 22.39
C GLU A 223 17.92 -0.98 23.31
N THR A 224 18.84 -0.08 22.95
CA THR A 224 19.29 1.02 23.83
C THR A 224 19.53 2.34 23.09
N ASP A 225 19.68 3.44 23.85
CA ASP A 225 20.04 4.75 23.31
C ASP A 225 21.57 5.01 23.29
N ASN A 226 22.39 4.00 23.60
CA ASN A 226 23.85 4.13 23.75
C ASN A 226 24.59 4.12 22.39
N LEU A 227 24.21 5.03 21.49
CA LEU A 227 24.70 5.09 20.11
C LEU A 227 26.22 5.31 20.00
N GLN A 228 26.80 6.12 20.88
CA GLN A 228 28.25 6.41 20.89
C GLN A 228 29.09 5.17 21.24
N GLU A 229 28.61 4.36 22.18
CA GLU A 229 29.27 3.11 22.56
C GLU A 229 29.18 2.10 21.43
N ALA A 230 27.99 1.95 20.82
CA ALA A 230 27.77 1.08 19.67
C ALA A 230 28.70 1.46 18.51
N GLU A 231 28.81 2.76 18.17
CA GLU A 231 29.72 3.27 17.15
C GLU A 231 31.19 2.93 17.47
N THR A 232 31.63 3.21 18.69
CA THR A 232 33.01 2.95 19.13
C THR A 232 33.38 1.48 19.05
N MET A 233 32.49 0.59 19.50
CA MET A 233 32.69 -0.85 19.41
C MET A 233 32.76 -1.33 17.96
N LEU A 234 31.90 -0.79 17.10
CA LEU A 234 31.83 -1.20 15.71
C LEU A 234 33.04 -0.73 14.90
N LEU A 235 33.55 0.49 15.14
CA LEU A 235 34.78 0.99 14.53
C LEU A 235 36.00 0.11 14.88
N LYS A 236 36.11 -0.33 16.14
CA LYS A 236 37.15 -1.29 16.56
C LYS A 236 37.02 -2.61 15.81
N GLY A 237 35.79 -3.11 15.64
CA GLY A 237 35.49 -4.31 14.86
C GLY A 237 35.91 -4.17 13.39
N ILE A 238 35.59 -3.06 12.74
CA ILE A 238 35.95 -2.76 11.34
C ILE A 238 37.48 -2.76 11.15
N ILE A 239 38.23 -2.17 12.09
CA ILE A 239 39.70 -2.20 12.05
C ILE A 239 40.21 -3.65 12.13
N THR A 240 39.66 -4.47 13.03
CA THR A 240 40.02 -5.88 13.17
C THR A 240 39.71 -6.69 11.91
N ALA A 241 38.54 -6.50 11.30
CA ALA A 241 38.16 -7.22 10.07
C ALA A 241 38.94 -6.73 8.85
N SER A 242 39.21 -5.43 8.73
CA SER A 242 39.94 -4.84 7.58
C SER A 242 41.39 -5.32 7.48
N ARG A 243 42.00 -5.72 8.60
CA ARG A 243 43.35 -6.31 8.62
C ARG A 243 43.40 -7.73 8.05
N ASN A 244 42.25 -8.40 7.90
CA ASN A 244 42.16 -9.77 7.44
C ASN A 244 41.29 -9.84 6.16
N ASN A 245 41.91 -9.99 4.99
CA ASN A 245 41.20 -10.03 3.70
C ASN A 245 40.08 -11.09 3.60
N ASN A 246 40.14 -12.16 4.41
CA ASN A 246 39.13 -13.22 4.42
C ASN A 246 37.83 -12.85 5.18
N LEU A 247 37.74 -11.65 5.76
CA LEU A 247 36.60 -11.18 6.56
C LEU A 247 35.82 -10.06 5.87
N LEU A 248 35.81 -10.03 4.54
CA LEU A 248 35.18 -8.97 3.75
C LEU A 248 33.68 -8.79 4.04
N ASP A 249 32.91 -9.87 4.09
CA ASP A 249 31.46 -9.78 4.38
C ASP A 249 31.19 -9.28 5.79
N LEU A 250 32.02 -9.67 6.75
CA LEU A 250 31.93 -9.18 8.12
C LEU A 250 32.26 -7.68 8.20
N ASN A 251 33.27 -7.23 7.44
CA ASN A 251 33.60 -5.81 7.32
C ASN A 251 32.42 -5.02 6.76
N PHE A 252 31.84 -5.44 5.64
CA PHE A 252 30.68 -4.76 5.07
C PHE A 252 29.44 -4.82 5.97
N SER A 253 29.21 -5.92 6.70
CA SER A 253 28.14 -6.01 7.70
C SER A 253 28.29 -4.96 8.79
N MET A 254 29.51 -4.79 9.32
CA MET A 254 29.79 -3.76 10.31
C MET A 254 29.67 -2.35 9.74
N GLN A 255 30.15 -2.11 8.51
CA GLN A 255 29.97 -0.81 7.83
C GLN A 255 28.49 -0.47 7.61
N HIS A 256 27.67 -1.46 7.26
CA HIS A 256 26.23 -1.30 7.08
C HIS A 256 25.54 -0.89 8.38
N LEU A 257 25.84 -1.56 9.50
CA LEU A 257 25.33 -1.18 10.81
C LEU A 257 25.86 0.19 11.26
N LEU A 258 27.14 0.50 10.98
CA LEU A 258 27.75 1.78 11.35
C LEU A 258 27.02 2.95 10.72
N VAL A 259 26.67 2.86 9.44
CA VAL A 259 25.91 3.91 8.76
C VAL A 259 24.55 4.14 9.43
N ARG A 260 23.86 3.09 9.87
CA ARG A 260 22.56 3.22 10.57
C ARG A 260 22.72 3.94 11.90
N ILE A 261 23.74 3.60 12.69
CA ILE A 261 24.08 4.27 13.95
C ILE A 261 24.42 5.73 13.69
N MET A 262 25.32 6.00 12.74
CA MET A 262 25.72 7.36 12.35
C MET A 262 24.54 8.19 11.88
N PHE A 263 23.55 7.59 11.21
CA PHE A 263 22.41 8.32 10.67
C PHE A 263 21.54 8.92 11.78
N GLN A 264 21.37 8.21 12.90
CA GLN A 264 20.65 8.72 14.08
C GLN A 264 21.33 9.95 14.69
N MET A 265 22.67 10.07 14.57
CA MET A 265 23.44 11.19 15.13
C MET A 265 23.68 12.32 14.11
N ASN A 266 24.02 11.98 12.87
CA ASN A 266 24.32 12.90 11.78
C ASN A 266 23.92 12.29 10.41
N PRO A 267 22.67 12.52 9.97
CA PRO A 267 22.14 11.96 8.72
C PRO A 267 22.99 12.27 7.48
N LYS A 268 23.48 13.51 7.36
CA LYS A 268 24.27 13.95 6.20
C LYS A 268 25.61 13.23 6.11
N ALA A 269 26.33 13.14 7.23
CA ALA A 269 27.62 12.46 7.28
C ALA A 269 27.46 10.95 6.98
N ALA A 270 26.41 10.32 7.53
CA ALA A 270 26.10 8.92 7.29
C ALA A 270 25.83 8.64 5.79
N LEU A 271 25.05 9.48 5.10
CA LEU A 271 24.77 9.31 3.67
C LEU A 271 26.01 9.48 2.78
N ILE A 272 26.93 10.38 3.16
CA ILE A 272 28.23 10.53 2.48
C ILE A 272 29.07 9.28 2.68
N GLN A 273 29.13 8.77 3.90
CA GLN A 273 29.91 7.58 4.23
C GLN A 273 29.35 6.34 3.54
N LEU A 274 28.03 6.18 3.49
CA LEU A 274 27.34 5.12 2.76
C LEU A 274 27.68 5.10 1.27
N GLN A 275 27.79 6.28 0.65
CA GLN A 275 28.17 6.38 -0.76
C GLN A 275 29.61 5.88 -0.99
N LYS A 276 30.53 6.13 -0.04
CA LYS A 276 31.90 5.59 -0.11
C LYS A 276 31.91 4.07 -0.01
N TYR A 277 31.18 3.50 0.96
CA TYR A 277 31.08 2.04 1.11
C TYR A 277 30.41 1.35 -0.08
N THR A 278 29.39 2.00 -0.67
CA THR A 278 28.78 1.51 -1.91
C THR A 278 29.81 1.40 -3.03
N LYS A 279 30.66 2.43 -3.19
CA LYS A 279 31.71 2.44 -4.22
C LYS A 279 32.78 1.38 -3.93
N GLU A 280 33.18 1.21 -2.68
CA GLU A 280 34.13 0.17 -2.26
C GLU A 280 33.62 -1.24 -2.59
N ALA A 281 32.34 -1.52 -2.33
CA ALA A 281 31.71 -2.81 -2.68
C ALA A 281 31.68 -3.05 -4.20
N GLU A 282 31.40 -2.01 -4.99
CA GLU A 282 31.42 -2.06 -6.46
C GLU A 282 32.84 -2.30 -7.01
N GLU A 283 33.85 -1.59 -6.50
CA GLU A 283 35.26 -1.74 -6.88
C GLU A 283 35.81 -3.12 -6.53
N ARG A 284 35.31 -3.74 -5.46
CA ARG A 284 35.64 -5.13 -5.07
C ARG A 284 34.82 -6.19 -5.81
N GLY A 285 33.90 -5.81 -6.69
CA GLY A 285 33.07 -6.75 -7.44
C GLY A 285 32.12 -7.57 -6.57
N ASN A 286 31.63 -7.00 -5.47
CA ASN A 286 30.66 -7.64 -4.56
C ASN A 286 29.25 -7.06 -4.79
N PRO A 287 28.44 -7.67 -5.67
CA PRO A 287 27.12 -7.16 -6.03
C PRO A 287 26.12 -7.21 -4.88
N LEU A 288 26.22 -8.22 -4.00
CA LEU A 288 25.35 -8.38 -2.83
C LEU A 288 25.42 -7.15 -1.94
N TRP A 289 26.63 -6.76 -1.51
CA TRP A 289 26.80 -5.59 -0.65
C TRP A 289 26.56 -4.27 -1.38
N ALA A 290 26.85 -4.20 -2.68
CA ALA A 290 26.48 -3.04 -3.49
C ALA A 290 24.96 -2.82 -3.50
N TYR A 291 24.16 -3.88 -3.65
CA TYR A 291 22.70 -3.78 -3.52
C TYR A 291 22.28 -3.44 -2.09
N ALA A 292 22.84 -4.11 -1.07
CA ALA A 292 22.51 -3.88 0.33
C ALA A 292 22.70 -2.40 0.72
N PHE A 293 23.85 -1.81 0.39
CA PHE A 293 24.11 -0.39 0.66
C PHE A 293 23.17 0.55 -0.11
N ARG A 294 22.78 0.19 -1.35
CA ARG A 294 21.82 0.98 -2.14
C ARG A 294 20.41 0.92 -1.57
N PHE A 295 19.94 -0.24 -1.13
CA PHE A 295 18.65 -0.37 -0.44
C PHE A 295 18.66 0.32 0.93
N LEU A 296 19.77 0.24 1.67
CA LEU A 296 19.95 1.00 2.91
C LEU A 296 19.84 2.50 2.63
N ARG A 297 20.48 3.00 1.56
CA ARG A 297 20.37 4.40 1.16
C ARG A 297 18.92 4.81 0.92
N CYS A 298 18.15 3.97 0.22
CA CYS A 298 16.73 4.23 -0.01
C CYS A 298 15.97 4.30 1.31
N SER A 299 16.21 3.37 2.23
CA SER A 299 15.54 3.32 3.54
C SER A 299 15.81 4.58 4.35
N LEU A 300 17.08 4.97 4.49
CA LEU A 300 17.49 6.17 5.25
C LEU A 300 16.94 7.47 4.66
N LEU A 301 16.87 7.58 3.32
CA LEU A 301 16.30 8.76 2.65
C LEU A 301 14.77 8.87 2.82
N LEU A 302 14.09 7.79 3.20
CA LEU A 302 12.64 7.76 3.45
C LEU A 302 12.29 7.95 4.93
N GLU A 303 13.24 7.73 5.83
CA GLU A 303 13.06 8.00 7.26
C GLU A 303 12.73 9.48 7.51
N THR A 304 11.89 9.73 8.52
CA THR A 304 11.53 11.09 8.96
C THR A 304 12.75 11.74 9.60
N SER A 305 13.57 12.39 8.78
CA SER A 305 14.81 13.06 9.19
C SER A 305 15.02 14.37 8.42
N PRO A 306 15.94 15.26 8.87
CA PRO A 306 16.32 16.46 8.12
C PRO A 306 16.94 16.18 6.73
N SER A 307 17.30 14.93 6.45
CA SER A 307 17.87 14.50 5.15
C SER A 307 16.90 13.65 4.33
N ARG A 308 15.61 13.65 4.68
CA ARG A 308 14.56 12.99 3.91
C ARG A 308 14.51 13.55 2.48
N ASP A 309 14.66 12.69 1.49
CA ASP A 309 14.59 13.04 0.07
C ASP A 309 14.02 11.86 -0.74
N VAL A 310 12.72 11.95 -1.03
CA VAL A 310 12.01 10.89 -1.75
C VAL A 310 12.49 10.76 -3.20
N GLN A 311 12.87 11.87 -3.85
CA GLN A 311 13.31 11.83 -5.25
C GLN A 311 14.66 11.13 -5.38
N LEU A 312 15.59 11.39 -4.46
CA LEU A 312 16.87 10.67 -4.40
C LEU A 312 16.69 9.19 -4.05
N ALA A 313 15.70 8.84 -3.23
CA ALA A 313 15.35 7.44 -2.95
C ALA A 313 14.84 6.74 -4.22
N LEU A 314 13.90 7.34 -4.94
CA LEU A 314 13.37 6.81 -6.21
C LEU A 314 14.49 6.64 -7.26
N HIS A 315 15.37 7.62 -7.42
CA HIS A 315 16.53 7.50 -8.31
C HIS A 315 17.48 6.36 -7.89
N SER A 316 17.66 6.14 -6.59
CA SER A 316 18.47 5.03 -6.09
C SER A 316 17.85 3.67 -6.43
N LEU A 317 16.52 3.53 -6.35
CA LEU A 317 15.78 2.32 -6.76
C LEU A 317 15.86 2.07 -8.27
N GLN A 318 15.73 3.12 -9.09
CA GLN A 318 15.89 3.02 -10.55
C GLN A 318 17.29 2.56 -10.95
N LYS A 319 18.31 3.02 -10.21
CA LYS A 319 19.69 2.55 -10.39
C LYS A 319 19.85 1.08 -10.01
N ILE A 320 19.25 0.65 -8.90
CA ILE A 320 19.23 -0.78 -8.52
C ILE A 320 18.60 -1.60 -9.65
N ALA A 321 17.40 -1.23 -10.13
CA ALA A 321 16.70 -1.92 -11.20
C ALA A 321 17.56 -2.02 -12.48
N THR A 322 18.23 -0.94 -12.87
CA THR A 322 19.10 -0.95 -14.06
C THR A 322 20.27 -1.92 -13.90
N ILE A 323 20.90 -1.96 -12.72
CA ILE A 323 22.04 -2.85 -12.46
C ILE A 323 21.58 -4.31 -12.39
N SER A 324 20.49 -4.58 -11.69
CA SER A 324 19.97 -5.94 -11.51
C SER A 324 19.46 -6.53 -12.82
N GLN A 325 18.84 -5.72 -13.68
CA GLN A 325 18.43 -6.16 -15.01
C GLN A 325 19.65 -6.58 -15.87
N ARG A 326 20.73 -5.80 -15.86
CA ARG A 326 21.96 -6.14 -16.62
C ARG A 326 22.64 -7.40 -16.10
N ARG A 327 22.52 -7.67 -14.80
CA ARG A 327 23.13 -8.83 -14.13
C ARG A 327 22.23 -10.07 -14.12
N ASN A 328 21.01 -9.98 -14.65
CA ASN A 328 20.00 -11.02 -14.55
C ASN A 328 19.54 -11.33 -13.12
N ASP A 329 19.70 -10.39 -12.18
CA ASP A 329 19.23 -10.52 -10.79
C ASP A 329 17.73 -10.17 -10.69
N MET A 330 16.86 -11.06 -11.18
CA MET A 330 15.47 -10.72 -11.48
C MET A 330 14.58 -10.48 -10.25
N SER A 331 14.79 -11.21 -9.16
CA SER A 331 14.11 -10.94 -7.90
C SER A 331 14.45 -9.56 -7.34
N VAL A 332 15.71 -9.11 -7.47
CA VAL A 332 16.15 -7.77 -7.07
C VAL A 332 15.55 -6.69 -7.97
N PHE A 333 15.47 -6.95 -9.28
CA PHE A 333 14.83 -6.05 -10.25
C PHE A 333 13.35 -5.84 -9.93
N MET A 334 12.60 -6.91 -9.68
CA MET A 334 11.19 -6.81 -9.34
C MET A 334 11.00 -6.11 -8.00
N LEU A 335 11.75 -6.48 -6.96
CA LEU A 335 11.62 -5.86 -5.65
C LEU A 335 11.90 -4.35 -5.70
N SER A 336 12.95 -3.92 -6.40
CA SER A 336 13.27 -2.50 -6.55
C SER A 336 12.18 -1.75 -7.32
N SER A 337 11.66 -2.32 -8.40
CA SER A 337 10.59 -1.73 -9.21
C SER A 337 9.25 -1.65 -8.45
N LEU A 338 8.90 -2.69 -7.67
CA LEU A 338 7.70 -2.70 -6.84
C LEU A 338 7.81 -1.72 -5.68
N THR A 339 8.99 -1.62 -5.06
CA THR A 339 9.26 -0.64 -3.99
C THR A 339 9.18 0.78 -4.52
N GLU A 340 9.74 1.06 -5.71
CA GLU A 340 9.59 2.35 -6.38
C GLU A 340 8.11 2.67 -6.64
N SER A 341 7.33 1.67 -7.07
CA SER A 341 5.90 1.82 -7.30
C SER A 341 5.15 2.18 -6.00
N MET A 342 5.41 1.46 -4.90
CA MET A 342 4.82 1.75 -3.59
C MET A 342 5.12 3.15 -3.08
N ILE A 343 6.40 3.55 -3.09
CA ILE A 343 6.81 4.87 -2.63
C ILE A 343 6.17 5.96 -3.49
N SER A 344 6.09 5.73 -4.80
CA SER A 344 5.45 6.66 -5.72
C SER A 344 3.94 6.78 -5.44
N LEU A 345 3.23 5.69 -5.12
CA LEU A 345 1.83 5.78 -4.71
C LEU A 345 1.64 6.59 -3.43
N HIS A 346 2.59 6.51 -2.48
CA HIS A 346 2.55 7.29 -1.24
C HIS A 346 2.66 8.80 -1.48
N LEU A 347 3.21 9.24 -2.61
CA LEU A 347 3.24 10.66 -3.00
C LEU A 347 1.87 11.19 -3.49
N GLY A 348 0.85 10.33 -3.55
CA GLY A 348 -0.48 10.70 -4.01
C GLY A 348 -0.53 10.92 -5.53
N PRO A 349 -1.40 11.84 -6.03
CA PRO A 349 -1.67 12.02 -7.45
C PRO A 349 -0.45 12.27 -8.34
N GLU A 350 0.56 12.97 -7.81
CA GLU A 350 1.81 13.31 -8.50
C GLU A 350 2.67 12.08 -8.79
N GLY A 351 2.65 11.09 -7.90
CA GLY A 351 3.49 9.90 -8.04
C GLY A 351 2.86 8.78 -8.89
N ILE A 352 1.59 8.90 -9.27
CA ILE A 352 0.84 7.84 -9.94
C ILE A 352 1.48 7.36 -11.24
N GLU A 353 1.94 8.28 -12.11
CA GLU A 353 2.54 7.91 -13.40
C GLU A 353 3.86 7.19 -13.21
N THR A 354 4.67 7.65 -12.26
CA THR A 354 5.91 6.98 -11.87
C THR A 354 5.61 5.59 -11.29
N ALA A 355 4.57 5.48 -10.45
CA ALA A 355 4.14 4.21 -9.90
C ALA A 355 3.74 3.19 -10.97
N GLN A 356 2.96 3.62 -11.97
CA GLN A 356 2.54 2.77 -13.08
C GLN A 356 3.70 2.36 -13.97
N ARG A 357 4.62 3.28 -14.26
CA ARG A 357 5.82 2.97 -15.05
C ARG A 357 6.69 1.93 -14.35
N ALA A 358 6.89 2.08 -13.04
CA ALA A 358 7.64 1.13 -12.24
C ALA A 358 6.95 -0.25 -12.16
N LEU A 359 5.63 -0.27 -11.99
CA LEU A 359 4.85 -1.50 -11.99
C LEU A 359 4.87 -2.20 -13.37
N ALA A 360 4.78 -1.44 -14.47
CA ALA A 360 4.88 -1.97 -15.83
C ALA A 360 6.26 -2.61 -16.08
N ARG A 361 7.35 -2.02 -15.56
CA ARG A 361 8.68 -2.64 -15.58
C ARG A 361 8.69 -3.98 -14.86
N ALA A 362 8.15 -4.04 -13.64
CA ALA A 362 8.04 -5.30 -12.89
C ALA A 362 7.21 -6.36 -13.64
N ASN A 363 6.15 -5.93 -14.35
CA ASN A 363 5.28 -6.81 -15.13
C ASN A 363 5.87 -7.30 -16.47
N SER A 364 6.87 -6.60 -17.01
CA SER A 364 7.42 -6.89 -18.35
C SER A 364 8.24 -8.19 -18.43
N MET A 365 8.43 -8.87 -17.31
CA MET A 365 9.28 -10.05 -17.22
C MET A 365 8.52 -11.33 -17.55
N GLN A 366 8.98 -12.07 -18.57
CA GLN A 366 8.70 -13.49 -18.72
C GLN A 366 9.60 -14.24 -17.73
N LEU A 367 9.00 -14.85 -16.71
CA LEU A 367 9.74 -15.46 -15.60
C LEU A 367 10.25 -16.84 -16.01
N GLU A 368 11.55 -16.98 -16.25
CA GLU A 368 12.23 -18.27 -16.44
C GLU A 368 12.46 -19.00 -15.10
N GLU A 369 12.60 -18.26 -13.99
CA GLU A 369 12.77 -18.79 -12.63
C GLU A 369 11.54 -18.43 -11.76
N ALA A 370 11.07 -19.38 -10.95
CA ALA A 370 9.91 -19.18 -10.08
C ALA A 370 10.18 -18.08 -9.05
N VAL A 371 9.33 -17.07 -9.04
CA VAL A 371 9.40 -15.94 -8.11
C VAL A 371 8.85 -16.37 -6.75
N SER A 372 9.47 -15.91 -5.67
CA SER A 372 8.99 -16.10 -4.30
C SER A 372 7.55 -15.59 -4.17
N ILE A 373 6.70 -16.31 -3.43
CA ILE A 373 5.29 -15.95 -3.24
C ILE A 373 5.12 -14.56 -2.62
N GLU A 374 6.10 -14.12 -1.81
CA GLU A 374 6.18 -12.82 -1.17
C GLU A 374 6.21 -11.68 -2.20
N ILE A 375 7.08 -11.78 -3.22
CA ILE A 375 7.17 -10.79 -4.30
C ILE A 375 5.89 -10.79 -5.15
N GLU A 376 5.32 -11.96 -5.45
CA GLU A 376 4.09 -12.03 -6.25
C GLU A 376 2.89 -11.47 -5.47
N TYR A 377 2.84 -11.66 -4.15
CA TYR A 377 1.85 -11.04 -3.28
C TYR A 377 2.03 -9.52 -3.26
N LEU A 378 3.27 -9.05 -3.06
CA LEU A 378 3.62 -7.63 -3.12
C LEU A 378 3.17 -7.00 -4.44
N ARG A 379 3.48 -7.65 -5.57
CA ARG A 379 3.06 -7.22 -6.91
C ARG A 379 1.55 -7.08 -7.00
N THR A 380 0.82 -8.08 -6.50
CA THR A 380 -0.65 -8.10 -6.56
C THR A 380 -1.28 -7.00 -5.72
N ILE A 381 -0.79 -6.76 -4.50
CA ILE A 381 -1.32 -5.69 -3.64
C ILE A 381 -0.98 -4.28 -4.18
N VAL A 382 0.21 -4.10 -4.78
CA VAL A 382 0.60 -2.82 -5.39
C VAL A 382 -0.23 -2.53 -6.64
N ASP A 383 -0.45 -3.55 -7.47
CA ASP A 383 -1.27 -3.44 -8.67
C ASP A 383 -2.73 -3.11 -8.34
N LEU A 384 -3.30 -3.77 -7.32
CA LEU A 384 -4.64 -3.46 -6.83
C LEU A 384 -4.72 -2.05 -6.22
N SER A 385 -3.75 -1.67 -5.38
CA SER A 385 -3.71 -0.34 -4.74
C SER A 385 -3.62 0.78 -5.77
N SER A 386 -2.77 0.60 -6.79
CA SER A 386 -2.66 1.53 -7.92
C SER A 386 -3.99 1.69 -8.66
N ALA A 387 -4.69 0.58 -8.95
CA ALA A 387 -5.98 0.61 -9.61
C ALA A 387 -7.06 1.33 -8.77
N LEU A 388 -7.06 1.13 -7.44
CA LEU A 388 -7.96 1.79 -6.51
C LEU A 388 -7.73 3.30 -6.46
N MET A 389 -6.48 3.73 -6.27
CA MET A 389 -6.13 5.16 -6.18
C MET A 389 -6.45 5.94 -7.47
N LEU A 390 -6.43 5.28 -8.61
CA LEU A 390 -6.74 5.86 -9.91
C LEU A 390 -8.24 5.90 -10.23
N GLY A 391 -9.07 5.23 -9.45
CA GLY A 391 -10.47 5.00 -9.83
C GLY A 391 -10.57 4.28 -11.19
N ARG A 392 -9.79 3.20 -11.40
CA ARG A 392 -9.92 2.36 -12.60
C ARG A 392 -11.34 1.78 -12.72
N PRO A 393 -11.78 1.36 -13.92
CA PRO A 393 -13.10 0.76 -14.10
C PRO A 393 -13.35 -0.39 -13.12
N GLY A 394 -14.59 -0.51 -12.63
CA GLY A 394 -14.94 -1.47 -11.59
C GLY A 394 -14.68 -2.93 -11.98
N SER A 395 -14.76 -3.25 -13.28
CA SER A 395 -14.42 -4.59 -13.80
C SER A 395 -12.94 -4.92 -13.66
N GLU A 396 -12.05 -3.95 -13.84
CA GLU A 396 -10.61 -4.12 -13.67
C GLU A 396 -10.24 -4.33 -12.21
N ILE A 397 -10.81 -3.50 -11.31
CA ILE A 397 -10.62 -3.62 -9.86
C ILE A 397 -11.10 -5.00 -9.38
N LYS A 398 -12.29 -5.43 -9.83
CA LYS A 398 -12.84 -6.75 -9.49
C LYS A 398 -11.91 -7.89 -9.89
N ARG A 399 -11.40 -7.89 -11.13
CA ARG A 399 -10.46 -8.93 -11.59
C ARG A 399 -9.17 -8.99 -10.75
N LYS A 400 -8.63 -7.83 -10.36
CA LYS A 400 -7.42 -7.75 -9.51
C LYS A 400 -7.71 -8.22 -8.07
N GLU A 401 -8.89 -7.91 -7.54
CA GLU A 401 -9.36 -8.41 -6.24
C GLU A 401 -9.60 -9.92 -6.22
N GLU A 402 -10.14 -10.47 -7.30
CA GLU A 402 -10.30 -11.93 -7.47
C GLU A 402 -8.93 -12.64 -7.44
N LYS A 403 -7.91 -12.07 -8.10
CA LYS A 403 -6.54 -12.58 -8.02
C LYS A 403 -6.00 -12.55 -6.58
N LEU A 404 -6.16 -11.45 -5.86
CA LEU A 404 -5.75 -11.36 -4.45
C LEU A 404 -6.47 -12.41 -3.59
N THR A 405 -7.78 -12.56 -3.78
CA THR A 405 -8.59 -13.54 -3.04
C THR A 405 -8.12 -14.96 -3.32
N GLU A 406 -7.82 -15.29 -4.58
CA GLU A 406 -7.31 -16.61 -4.96
C GLU A 406 -5.95 -16.89 -4.31
N MET A 407 -5.05 -15.90 -4.26
CA MET A 407 -3.80 -16.04 -3.51
C MET A 407 -4.07 -16.32 -2.03
N LEU A 408 -4.97 -15.57 -1.39
CA LEU A 408 -5.32 -15.77 0.02
C LEU A 408 -5.98 -17.12 0.31
N ARG A 409 -6.62 -17.78 -0.66
CA ARG A 409 -7.10 -19.17 -0.49
C ARG A 409 -5.96 -20.17 -0.33
N GLY A 410 -4.80 -19.88 -0.93
CA GLY A 410 -3.57 -20.66 -0.77
C GLY A 410 -2.77 -20.32 0.50
N TYR A 411 -3.27 -19.44 1.38
CA TYR A 411 -2.56 -18.92 2.55
C TYR A 411 -1.95 -20.02 3.45
N ASP A 412 -2.70 -21.10 3.69
CA ASP A 412 -2.26 -22.19 4.55
C ASP A 412 -1.10 -22.98 3.95
N ILE A 413 -0.99 -23.00 2.62
CA ILE A 413 0.05 -23.72 1.86
C ILE A 413 1.40 -22.95 1.89
N TRP A 414 1.40 -21.67 2.25
CA TRP A 414 2.62 -20.86 2.32
C TRP A 414 3.47 -21.21 3.55
N THR A 415 4.15 -22.36 3.52
CA THR A 415 4.99 -22.85 4.63
C THR A 415 6.29 -22.08 4.79
N ASN A 416 6.80 -21.49 3.71
CA ASN A 416 8.09 -20.80 3.70
C ASN A 416 8.01 -19.33 4.11
N TRP A 417 6.79 -18.82 4.36
CA TRP A 417 6.60 -17.43 4.77
C TRP A 417 7.01 -17.25 6.24
N SER A 418 8.00 -16.40 6.48
CA SER A 418 8.54 -16.19 7.82
C SER A 418 7.49 -15.64 8.82
N PRO A 419 7.35 -16.23 10.03
CA PRO A 419 6.51 -15.69 11.10
C PRO A 419 6.95 -14.30 11.58
N THR A 420 8.25 -13.99 11.46
CA THR A 420 8.86 -12.70 11.83
C THR A 420 8.85 -11.69 10.68
N GLY A 421 8.45 -12.12 9.47
CA GLY A 421 8.38 -11.29 8.28
C GLY A 421 9.72 -11.13 7.56
N ASP A 422 10.67 -12.03 7.81
CA ASP A 422 11.94 -12.09 7.08
C ASP A 422 11.71 -12.52 5.62
N LEU A 423 12.36 -11.81 4.70
CA LEU A 423 12.27 -12.00 3.27
C LEU A 423 13.67 -12.15 2.69
N GLU A 424 13.93 -13.29 2.06
CA GLU A 424 15.22 -13.59 1.43
C GLU A 424 15.11 -13.46 -0.09
N ILE A 425 16.03 -12.69 -0.67
CA ILE A 425 16.03 -12.41 -2.12
C ILE A 425 17.34 -12.92 -2.72
N PRO A 426 17.28 -13.90 -3.63
CA PRO A 426 18.49 -14.47 -4.22
C PRO A 426 19.20 -13.43 -5.10
N VAL A 427 20.53 -13.46 -5.03
CA VAL A 427 21.45 -12.70 -5.87
C VAL A 427 22.39 -13.67 -6.57
N HIS A 428 22.62 -13.49 -7.87
CA HIS A 428 23.57 -14.31 -8.60
C HIS A 428 24.98 -14.05 -8.08
N ALA A 429 25.66 -15.12 -7.70
CA ALA A 429 27.03 -15.07 -7.22
C ALA A 429 27.95 -14.45 -8.31
N PRO A 430 28.98 -13.69 -7.91
CA PRO A 430 29.87 -13.01 -8.85
C PRO A 430 30.71 -13.98 -9.71
N ARG A 431 30.80 -15.27 -9.37
CA ARG A 431 31.49 -16.31 -10.14
C ARG A 431 30.61 -17.56 -10.26
N GLN A 432 30.59 -18.17 -11.45
CA GLN A 432 29.88 -19.44 -11.69
C GLN A 432 30.42 -20.53 -10.74
N GLY A 433 29.52 -21.26 -10.08
CA GLY A 433 29.85 -22.38 -9.18
C GLY A 433 29.93 -22.06 -7.68
N LYS A 434 29.70 -20.80 -7.26
CA LYS A 434 29.48 -20.46 -5.84
C LYS A 434 28.02 -20.66 -5.44
N SER A 435 27.76 -20.89 -4.14
CA SER A 435 26.42 -20.93 -3.56
C SER A 435 25.65 -19.64 -3.85
N LYS A 436 24.33 -19.73 -3.99
CA LYS A 436 23.45 -18.55 -4.08
C LYS A 436 23.63 -17.69 -2.82
N GLU A 437 23.77 -16.38 -3.02
CA GLU A 437 23.84 -15.37 -1.96
C GLU A 437 22.45 -14.71 -1.82
N TYR A 438 22.11 -14.18 -0.65
CA TYR A 438 20.78 -13.64 -0.37
C TYR A 438 20.84 -12.26 0.26
N LEU A 439 19.99 -11.35 -0.22
CA LEU A 439 19.65 -10.12 0.49
C LEU A 439 18.53 -10.43 1.49
N HIS A 440 18.67 -9.92 2.71
CA HIS A 440 17.67 -10.09 3.76
C HIS A 440 16.92 -8.77 3.97
N PHE A 441 15.60 -8.84 3.89
CA PHE A 441 14.68 -7.75 4.16
C PHE A 441 13.74 -8.16 5.28
N ARG A 442 13.18 -7.17 5.98
CA ARG A 442 12.02 -7.37 6.85
C ARG A 442 10.82 -6.67 6.23
N TRP A 443 9.74 -7.40 6.03
CA TRP A 443 8.56 -6.90 5.34
C TRP A 443 7.26 -7.13 6.11
N LEU A 444 6.62 -8.27 5.92
CA LEU A 444 5.30 -8.56 6.48
C LEU A 444 5.29 -9.96 7.06
N ALA A 445 5.00 -10.08 8.36
CA ALA A 445 4.80 -11.37 8.99
C ALA A 445 3.56 -12.06 8.41
N LYS A 446 3.57 -13.40 8.34
CA LYS A 446 2.50 -14.19 7.72
C LYS A 446 1.10 -13.78 8.21
N ASP A 447 0.92 -13.59 9.52
CA ASP A 447 -0.37 -13.19 10.09
C ASP A 447 -0.86 -11.83 9.59
N ASP A 448 0.05 -10.88 9.33
CA ASP A 448 -0.29 -9.54 8.85
C ASP A 448 -0.62 -9.53 7.35
N VAL A 449 -0.16 -10.52 6.58
CA VAL A 449 -0.50 -10.72 5.16
C VAL A 449 -2.00 -10.89 4.99
N ALA A 450 -2.63 -11.74 5.80
CA ALA A 450 -4.07 -11.94 5.73
C ALA A 450 -4.83 -10.65 6.05
N ILE A 451 -4.39 -9.90 7.07
CA ILE A 451 -5.04 -8.66 7.50
C ILE A 451 -5.00 -7.60 6.40
N VAL A 452 -3.83 -7.39 5.78
CA VAL A 452 -3.67 -6.46 4.63
C VAL A 452 -4.51 -6.94 3.44
N GLY A 453 -4.53 -8.25 3.19
CA GLY A 453 -5.36 -8.85 2.14
C GLY A 453 -6.85 -8.54 2.32
N TYR A 454 -7.38 -8.77 3.52
CA TYR A 454 -8.77 -8.45 3.84
C TYR A 454 -9.07 -6.95 3.78
N PHE A 455 -8.14 -6.10 4.21
CA PHE A 455 -8.28 -4.65 4.09
C PHE A 455 -8.48 -4.23 2.62
N LEU A 456 -7.58 -4.66 1.74
CA LEU A 456 -7.60 -4.33 0.32
C LEU A 456 -8.80 -4.93 -0.41
N SER A 457 -9.18 -6.18 -0.09
CA SER A 457 -10.42 -6.79 -0.59
C SER A 457 -11.65 -6.01 -0.13
N GLY A 458 -11.64 -5.48 1.09
CA GLY A 458 -12.67 -4.56 1.59
C GLY A 458 -12.78 -3.30 0.73
N MET A 459 -11.65 -2.62 0.48
CA MET A 459 -11.60 -1.40 -0.35
C MET A 459 -12.06 -1.65 -1.79
N ALA A 460 -11.63 -2.76 -2.39
CA ALA A 460 -11.98 -3.10 -3.76
C ALA A 460 -13.46 -3.43 -3.96
N ASN A 461 -14.14 -3.93 -2.93
CA ASN A 461 -15.56 -4.23 -2.96
C ASN A 461 -16.44 -3.09 -2.44
N PHE A 462 -15.86 -1.94 -2.10
CA PHE A 462 -16.56 -0.84 -1.45
C PHE A 462 -17.78 -0.36 -2.25
N GLN A 463 -17.58 -0.07 -3.54
CA GLN A 463 -18.63 0.46 -4.43
C GLN A 463 -19.76 -0.55 -4.72
N THR A 464 -19.48 -1.84 -4.60
CA THR A 464 -20.42 -2.93 -4.90
C THR A 464 -20.99 -3.60 -3.65
N ASN A 465 -20.70 -3.06 -2.46
CA ASN A 465 -20.98 -3.70 -1.18
C ASN A 465 -22.45 -4.09 -0.98
N ALA A 466 -23.40 -3.23 -1.37
CA ALA A 466 -24.82 -3.53 -1.25
C ALA A 466 -25.28 -4.72 -2.12
N HIS A 467 -24.59 -4.97 -3.24
CA HIS A 467 -24.99 -5.95 -4.26
C HIS A 467 -24.26 -7.29 -4.11
N ASN A 468 -23.04 -7.27 -3.58
CA ASN A 468 -22.21 -8.46 -3.41
C ASN A 468 -22.41 -9.16 -2.04
N GLY A 469 -23.57 -8.94 -1.41
CA GLY A 469 -23.90 -9.53 -0.12
C GLY A 469 -23.01 -9.01 1.02
N GLN A 470 -22.71 -7.70 1.02
CA GLN A 470 -21.89 -7.02 2.02
C GLN A 470 -20.46 -7.58 2.10
N LYS A 471 -19.87 -7.93 0.95
CA LYS A 471 -18.54 -8.53 0.89
C LYS A 471 -17.47 -7.60 1.47
N ALA A 472 -17.57 -6.29 1.22
CA ALA A 472 -16.59 -5.34 1.76
C ALA A 472 -16.60 -5.34 3.29
N GLU A 473 -17.80 -5.30 3.89
CA GLU A 473 -17.94 -5.36 5.35
C GLU A 473 -17.44 -6.67 5.95
N LYS A 474 -17.76 -7.81 5.32
CA LYS A 474 -17.29 -9.12 5.76
C LYS A 474 -15.76 -9.20 5.76
N CYS A 475 -15.11 -8.68 4.72
CA CYS A 475 -13.66 -8.60 4.65
C CYS A 475 -13.09 -7.71 5.77
N LEU A 476 -13.62 -6.50 5.96
CA LEU A 476 -13.13 -5.61 7.02
C LEU A 476 -13.35 -6.18 8.43
N LYS A 477 -14.51 -6.79 8.69
CA LYS A 477 -14.80 -7.46 9.98
C LYS A 477 -13.87 -8.64 10.24
N GLU A 478 -13.55 -9.44 9.21
CA GLU A 478 -12.56 -10.53 9.34
C GLU A 478 -11.14 -10.00 9.60
N GLY A 479 -10.76 -8.89 8.94
CA GLY A 479 -9.51 -8.19 9.24
C GLY A 479 -9.44 -7.69 10.69
N LEU A 480 -10.51 -7.06 11.19
CA LEU A 480 -10.63 -6.61 12.58
C LEU A 480 -10.53 -7.77 13.58
N ARG A 481 -11.23 -8.88 13.31
CA ARG A 481 -11.18 -10.10 14.13
C ARG A 481 -9.77 -10.67 14.23
N ARG A 482 -8.97 -10.54 13.17
CA ARG A 482 -7.56 -10.98 13.17
C ARG A 482 -6.64 -10.01 13.91
N LEU A 483 -6.92 -8.71 13.84
CA LEU A 483 -6.17 -7.70 14.60
C LEU A 483 -6.36 -7.84 16.12
N GLU A 484 -7.50 -8.37 16.57
CA GLU A 484 -7.80 -8.63 17.99
C GLU A 484 -7.07 -9.85 18.56
N GLN A 485 -6.49 -10.69 17.70
CA GLN A 485 -5.75 -11.86 18.15
C GLN A 485 -4.38 -11.45 18.73
N PRO A 486 -3.96 -12.03 19.87
CA PRO A 486 -2.63 -11.82 20.42
C PRO A 486 -1.54 -12.16 19.40
N LEU A 487 -0.43 -11.42 19.44
CA LEU A 487 0.73 -11.64 18.55
C LEU A 487 1.35 -13.04 18.73
N ASP A 488 1.20 -13.63 19.91
CA ASP A 488 1.73 -14.93 20.33
C ASP A 488 0.73 -16.08 20.18
N LYS A 489 -0.40 -15.88 19.49
CA LYS A 489 -1.45 -16.90 19.32
C LYS A 489 -0.92 -18.23 18.77
N ASN A 490 0.03 -18.17 17.83
CA ASN A 490 0.63 -19.36 17.20
C ASN A 490 1.91 -19.83 17.92
N GLY A 491 2.13 -19.38 19.16
CA GLY A 491 3.33 -19.61 19.93
C GLY A 491 4.18 -18.34 20.08
N PRO A 492 5.14 -18.32 21.03
CA PRO A 492 6.00 -17.18 21.26
C PRO A 492 6.94 -16.98 20.07
N THR A 493 6.68 -15.95 19.27
CA THR A 493 7.59 -15.50 18.22
C THR A 493 8.59 -14.53 18.84
N PRO A 494 9.90 -14.84 18.82
CA PRO A 494 10.90 -13.99 19.44
C PRO A 494 10.97 -12.66 18.68
N HIS A 495 10.72 -11.57 19.40
CA HIS A 495 10.76 -10.22 18.88
C HIS A 495 11.51 -9.31 19.84
N SER A 496 12.36 -8.44 19.30
CA SER A 496 12.84 -7.30 20.08
C SER A 496 11.67 -6.42 20.50
N LEU A 497 11.76 -5.82 21.68
CA LEU A 497 10.74 -4.93 22.22
C LEU A 497 10.43 -3.78 21.26
N PRO A 498 11.41 -3.10 20.63
CA PRO A 498 11.14 -2.08 19.62
C PRO A 498 10.41 -2.63 18.38
N ALA A 499 10.79 -3.81 17.88
CA ALA A 499 10.12 -4.42 16.73
C ALA A 499 8.66 -4.81 17.05
N ALA A 500 8.44 -5.42 18.22
CA ALA A 500 7.10 -5.74 18.70
C ALA A 500 6.26 -4.47 18.90
N GLY A 501 6.83 -3.43 19.50
CA GLY A 501 6.18 -2.12 19.67
C GLY A 501 5.74 -1.51 18.34
N ALA A 502 6.64 -1.45 17.36
CA ALA A 502 6.35 -0.94 16.02
C ALA A 502 5.22 -1.76 15.34
N ARG A 503 5.25 -3.09 15.48
CA ARG A 503 4.20 -3.98 14.93
C ARG A 503 2.84 -3.76 15.60
N ILE A 504 2.80 -3.60 16.93
CA ILE A 504 1.58 -3.28 17.68
C ILE A 504 1.01 -1.94 17.22
N GLN A 505 1.86 -0.92 17.09
CA GLN A 505 1.45 0.40 16.64
C GLN A 505 0.87 0.36 15.22
N TYR A 506 1.55 -0.33 14.30
CA TYR A 506 1.05 -0.55 12.94
C TYR A 506 -0.33 -1.21 12.93
N ARG A 507 -0.53 -2.28 13.72
CA ARG A 507 -1.82 -2.96 13.85
C ARG A 507 -2.92 -2.05 14.43
N LYS A 508 -2.61 -1.23 15.44
CA LYS A 508 -3.55 -0.24 15.99
C LYS A 508 -3.97 0.78 14.94
N LEU A 509 -3.03 1.29 14.15
CA LEU A 509 -3.33 2.24 13.08
C LEU A 509 -4.21 1.59 11.98
N LEU A 510 -3.90 0.36 11.59
CA LEU A 510 -4.71 -0.38 10.61
C LEU A 510 -6.14 -0.64 11.13
N ARG A 511 -6.30 -0.91 12.44
CA ARG A 511 -7.61 -1.00 13.09
C ARG A 511 -8.41 0.30 12.93
N CYS A 512 -7.79 1.47 13.14
CA CYS A 512 -8.44 2.76 12.94
C CYS A 512 -8.97 2.90 11.50
N PHE A 513 -8.15 2.60 10.50
CA PHE A 513 -8.59 2.67 9.09
C PHE A 513 -9.72 1.68 8.79
N MET A 514 -9.67 0.45 9.30
CA MET A 514 -10.74 -0.53 9.10
C MET A 514 -12.07 -0.05 9.71
N LEU A 515 -12.06 0.48 10.93
CA LEU A 515 -13.25 1.02 11.60
C LEU A 515 -13.82 2.23 10.84
N LEU A 516 -12.95 3.15 10.40
CA LEU A 516 -13.31 4.30 9.59
C LEU A 516 -14.04 3.89 8.30
N TYR A 517 -13.47 2.99 7.51
CA TYR A 517 -14.10 2.56 6.27
C TYR A 517 -15.35 1.71 6.50
N LEU A 518 -15.41 0.97 7.60
CA LEU A 518 -16.63 0.25 7.98
C LEU A 518 -17.76 1.25 8.30
N ALA A 519 -17.48 2.34 9.01
CA ALA A 519 -18.44 3.43 9.26
C ALA A 519 -18.94 4.07 7.95
N PHE A 520 -18.07 4.31 6.97
CA PHE A 520 -18.54 4.77 5.66
C PHE A 520 -19.44 3.75 4.95
N LEU A 521 -19.12 2.44 5.03
CA LEU A 521 -19.98 1.39 4.44
C LEU A 521 -21.36 1.34 5.12
N PHE A 522 -21.42 1.55 6.43
CA PHE A 522 -22.67 1.71 7.18
C PHE A 522 -23.47 2.91 6.66
N GLY A 523 -22.81 4.07 6.52
CA GLY A 523 -23.44 5.28 5.99
C GLY A 523 -23.97 5.15 4.56
N VAL A 524 -23.24 4.46 3.65
CA VAL A 524 -23.67 4.25 2.26
C VAL A 524 -25.00 3.49 2.15
N ARG A 525 -25.34 2.64 3.14
CA ARG A 525 -26.63 1.94 3.21
C ARG A 525 -27.59 2.52 4.25
N THR A 526 -27.35 3.76 4.68
CA THR A 526 -28.19 4.48 5.64
C THR A 526 -28.35 3.79 7.01
N ASP A 527 -27.40 2.92 7.39
CA ASP A 527 -27.36 2.28 8.71
C ASP A 527 -26.58 3.18 9.70
N TRP A 528 -27.22 4.27 10.09
CA TRP A 528 -26.58 5.30 10.90
C TRP A 528 -26.29 4.85 12.33
N ASP A 529 -27.06 3.91 12.87
CA ASP A 529 -26.83 3.32 14.20
C ASP A 529 -25.45 2.67 14.27
N GLU A 530 -25.12 1.81 13.32
CA GLU A 530 -23.82 1.15 13.28
C GLU A 530 -22.69 2.07 12.82
N ALA A 531 -22.98 3.09 11.98
CA ALA A 531 -22.01 4.11 11.60
C ALA A 531 -21.54 4.93 12.81
N ILE A 532 -22.48 5.40 13.65
CA ILE A 532 -22.20 6.16 14.88
C ILE A 532 -21.41 5.29 15.87
N LYS A 533 -21.86 4.05 16.12
CA LYS A 533 -21.11 3.12 16.99
C LYS A 533 -19.69 2.90 16.50
N SER A 534 -19.51 2.71 15.19
CA SER A 534 -18.18 2.51 14.60
C SER A 534 -17.28 3.74 14.76
N LEU A 535 -17.84 4.96 14.65
CA LEU A 535 -17.12 6.20 14.87
C LEU A 535 -16.73 6.39 16.35
N GLN A 536 -17.61 6.06 17.29
CA GLN A 536 -17.30 6.10 18.73
C GLN A 536 -16.15 5.15 19.07
N ILE A 537 -16.20 3.90 18.58
CA ILE A 537 -15.11 2.93 18.75
C ILE A 537 -13.81 3.43 18.08
N LEU A 538 -13.93 4.13 16.95
CA LEU A 538 -12.78 4.73 16.26
C LEU A 538 -12.13 5.84 17.10
N HIS A 539 -12.91 6.74 17.70
CA HIS A 539 -12.39 7.75 18.62
C HIS A 539 -11.65 7.12 19.80
N ASP A 540 -12.26 6.13 20.47
CA ASP A 540 -11.61 5.36 21.54
C ASP A 540 -10.31 4.70 21.07
N CYS A 541 -10.27 4.22 19.83
CA CYS A 541 -9.09 3.58 19.25
C CYS A 541 -7.98 4.60 18.98
N ILE A 542 -8.33 5.80 18.50
CA ILE A 542 -7.39 6.91 18.26
C ILE A 542 -6.81 7.42 19.58
N ASP A 543 -7.63 7.54 20.63
CA ASP A 543 -7.19 8.03 21.94
C ASP A 543 -6.21 7.06 22.64
N ARG A 544 -6.26 5.77 22.28
CA ARG A 544 -5.36 4.72 22.78
C ARG A 544 -4.09 4.55 21.94
N LEU A 545 -3.86 5.41 20.93
CA LEU A 545 -2.62 5.42 20.18
C LEU A 545 -1.50 5.99 21.07
N PRO A 546 -0.35 5.28 21.22
CA PRO A 546 0.74 5.73 22.10
C PRO A 546 1.30 7.10 21.73
N ASN A 547 1.32 7.41 20.43
CA ASN A 547 1.76 8.71 19.94
C ASN A 547 0.78 9.25 18.88
N ARG A 548 -0.17 10.08 19.30
CA ARG A 548 -1.18 10.69 18.41
C ARG A 548 -0.55 11.55 17.31
N GLN A 549 0.64 12.10 17.56
CA GLN A 549 1.39 12.90 16.59
C GLN A 549 2.01 12.06 15.47
N GLU A 550 2.14 10.75 15.66
CA GLU A 550 2.59 9.81 14.62
C GLU A 550 1.45 9.25 13.78
N ALA A 551 0.19 9.52 14.14
CA ALA A 551 -0.94 9.16 13.28
C ALA A 551 -0.84 9.96 11.96
N PRO A 552 -1.10 9.33 10.80
CA PRO A 552 -1.08 10.04 9.52
C PRO A 552 -2.07 11.21 9.55
N PRO A 553 -1.67 12.44 9.12
CA PRO A 553 -2.58 13.59 9.08
C PRO A 553 -3.86 13.35 8.27
N MET A 554 -3.80 12.40 7.33
CA MET A 554 -4.95 11.97 6.54
C MET A 554 -6.06 11.32 7.39
N LEU A 555 -5.70 10.62 8.47
CA LEU A 555 -6.68 9.94 9.33
C LEU A 555 -7.62 10.96 9.99
N GLU A 556 -7.06 12.05 10.54
CA GLU A 556 -7.84 13.12 11.17
C GLU A 556 -8.82 13.77 10.17
N LYS A 557 -8.36 14.07 8.95
CA LYS A 557 -9.20 14.63 7.89
C LYS A 557 -10.34 13.69 7.50
N LEU A 558 -10.07 12.39 7.42
CA LEU A 558 -11.09 11.38 7.12
C LEU A 558 -12.12 11.24 8.25
N VAL A 559 -11.69 11.34 9.52
CA VAL A 559 -12.58 11.33 10.68
C VAL A 559 -13.49 12.57 10.67
N LEU A 560 -12.93 13.76 10.43
CA LEU A 560 -13.72 15.01 10.29
C LEU A 560 -14.74 14.89 9.14
N TYR A 561 -14.33 14.34 8.01
CA TYR A 561 -15.24 14.14 6.87
C TYR A 561 -16.35 13.12 7.20
N LEU A 562 -16.02 12.01 7.88
CA LEU A 562 -16.98 11.00 8.32
C LEU A 562 -18.01 11.59 9.30
N ALA A 563 -17.55 12.36 10.30
CA ALA A 563 -18.43 13.05 11.23
C ALA A 563 -19.41 13.98 10.50
N GLY A 564 -18.89 14.82 9.59
CA GLY A 564 -19.74 15.66 8.74
C GLY A 564 -20.75 14.86 7.91
N THR A 565 -20.34 13.70 7.37
CA THR A 565 -21.24 12.80 6.61
C THR A 565 -22.33 12.18 7.47
N ILE A 566 -22.03 11.81 8.72
CA ILE A 566 -23.03 11.28 9.65
C ILE A 566 -24.04 12.36 10.04
N HIS A 567 -23.60 13.57 10.40
CA HIS A 567 -24.50 14.69 10.68
C HIS A 567 -25.35 15.05 9.46
N GLN A 568 -24.76 15.07 8.26
CA GLN A 568 -25.52 15.30 7.02
C GLN A 568 -26.56 14.20 6.78
N GLY A 569 -26.20 12.94 7.00
CA GLY A 569 -27.08 11.79 6.80
C GLY A 569 -28.20 11.67 7.82
N THR A 570 -28.02 12.22 9.02
CA THR A 570 -28.99 12.23 10.13
C THR A 570 -29.79 13.53 10.22
N GLY A 571 -29.63 14.45 9.27
CA GLY A 571 -30.46 15.66 9.16
C GLY A 571 -29.92 16.90 9.88
N ASP A 572 -28.86 16.78 10.68
CA ASP A 572 -28.19 17.91 11.32
C ASP A 572 -27.22 18.62 10.37
N LEU A 573 -27.80 19.40 9.46
CA LEU A 573 -27.05 20.10 8.42
C LEU A 573 -26.13 21.21 8.96
N SER A 574 -26.44 21.76 10.13
CA SER A 574 -25.65 22.82 10.75
C SER A 574 -24.30 22.30 11.23
N GLN A 575 -24.30 21.18 11.97
CA GLN A 575 -23.06 20.56 12.39
C GLN A 575 -22.29 19.94 11.22
N ALA A 576 -23.00 19.35 10.25
CA ALA A 576 -22.36 18.86 9.04
C ALA A 576 -21.53 19.96 8.33
N LEU A 577 -22.10 21.16 8.20
CA LEU A 577 -21.39 22.32 7.65
C LEU A 577 -20.21 22.74 8.53
N ALA A 578 -20.32 22.69 9.86
CA ALA A 578 -19.21 23.01 10.76
C ALA A 578 -18.02 22.06 10.54
N TYR A 579 -18.26 20.75 10.43
CA TYR A 579 -17.21 19.78 10.12
C TYR A 579 -16.60 20.02 8.73
N TYR A 580 -17.41 20.19 7.70
CA TYR A 580 -16.89 20.42 6.33
C TYR A 580 -16.13 21.74 6.19
N GLN A 581 -16.46 22.78 6.95
CA GLN A 581 -15.73 24.05 6.95
C GLN A 581 -14.26 23.90 7.30
N ASN A 582 -13.92 22.95 8.19
CA ASN A 582 -12.52 22.63 8.53
C ASN A 582 -11.72 22.04 7.35
N LEU A 583 -12.39 21.62 6.28
CA LEU A 583 -11.79 20.95 5.12
C LEU A 583 -11.90 21.77 3.81
N LEU A 584 -12.62 22.90 3.79
CA LEU A 584 -12.90 23.65 2.55
C LEU A 584 -11.66 24.20 1.83
N ASN A 585 -10.60 24.52 2.56
CA ASN A 585 -9.35 25.06 2.00
C ASN A 585 -8.29 23.98 1.76
N ASP A 586 -8.63 22.71 1.96
CA ASP A 586 -7.73 21.60 1.75
C ASP A 586 -7.67 21.26 0.23
N PRO A 587 -6.49 21.31 -0.41
CA PRO A 587 -6.36 21.01 -1.84
C PRO A 587 -6.50 19.50 -2.15
N SER A 588 -6.60 18.63 -1.14
CA SER A 588 -6.77 17.19 -1.33
C SER A 588 -8.16 16.81 -1.84
N GLU A 589 -8.28 15.57 -2.30
CA GLU A 589 -9.56 15.00 -2.76
C GLU A 589 -10.65 15.03 -1.67
N ILE A 590 -10.27 14.93 -0.39
CA ILE A 590 -11.21 15.02 0.74
C ILE A 590 -11.75 16.44 0.87
N GLY A 591 -10.91 17.47 0.70
CA GLY A 591 -11.35 18.86 0.71
C GLY A 591 -12.31 19.18 -0.44
N LEU A 592 -12.04 18.61 -1.63
CA LEU A 592 -12.97 18.69 -2.76
C LEU A 592 -14.33 18.05 -2.42
N LEU A 593 -14.34 16.85 -1.83
CA LEU A 593 -15.58 16.17 -1.43
C LEU A 593 -16.34 16.94 -0.33
N ALA A 594 -15.66 17.46 0.69
CA ALA A 594 -16.26 18.30 1.72
C ALA A 594 -16.90 19.56 1.13
N THR A 595 -16.24 20.17 0.13
CA THR A 595 -16.77 21.32 -0.60
C THR A 595 -18.01 20.95 -1.43
N ILE A 596 -17.98 19.80 -2.11
CA ILE A 596 -19.13 19.27 -2.86
C ILE A 596 -20.33 19.06 -1.93
N ASN A 597 -20.14 18.44 -0.76
CA ASN A 597 -21.21 18.24 0.21
C ASN A 597 -21.73 19.57 0.78
N THR A 598 -20.84 20.52 1.07
CA THR A 598 -21.21 21.89 1.48
C THR A 598 -22.11 22.56 0.43
N ILE A 599 -21.78 22.44 -0.86
CA ILE A 599 -22.58 23.00 -1.97
C ILE A 599 -23.99 22.39 -1.99
N ILE A 600 -24.12 21.07 -1.81
CA ILE A 600 -25.41 20.38 -1.79
C ILE A 600 -26.28 20.90 -0.63
N ILE A 601 -25.70 21.02 0.57
CA ILE A 601 -26.42 21.52 1.76
C ILE A 601 -26.91 22.95 1.53
N LEU A 602 -26.03 23.87 1.11
CA LEU A 602 -26.36 25.28 0.90
C LEU A 602 -27.41 25.51 -0.20
N ARG A 603 -27.53 24.58 -1.16
CA ARG A 603 -28.57 24.65 -2.21
C ARG A 603 -29.95 24.21 -1.73
N GLY A 604 -30.00 23.32 -0.74
CA GLY A 604 -31.25 22.78 -0.17
C GLY A 604 -31.93 23.69 0.85
N SER A 605 -31.18 24.45 1.64
CA SER A 605 -31.70 25.31 2.73
C SER A 605 -32.38 26.60 2.21
N ASP A 606 -33.71 26.60 2.00
CA ASP A 606 -34.56 27.76 1.63
C ASP A 606 -33.99 28.73 0.58
N HIS A 607 -33.03 28.28 -0.22
CA HIS A 607 -32.23 29.04 -1.17
C HIS A 607 -31.54 30.31 -0.66
N ARG A 608 -31.40 30.53 0.65
CA ARG A 608 -30.82 31.78 1.19
C ARG A 608 -29.32 31.92 0.85
N ASP A 609 -28.60 30.81 0.74
CA ASP A 609 -27.15 30.78 0.53
C ASP A 609 -26.70 30.33 -0.88
N GLY A 610 -27.60 30.34 -1.87
CA GLY A 610 -27.30 29.88 -3.23
C GLY A 610 -26.09 30.56 -3.89
N ARG A 611 -25.88 31.86 -3.60
CA ARG A 611 -24.70 32.59 -4.11
C ARG A 611 -23.37 32.03 -3.59
N ARG A 612 -23.32 31.63 -2.32
CA ARG A 612 -22.13 31.01 -1.72
C ARG A 612 -21.85 29.65 -2.36
N ALA A 613 -22.90 28.86 -2.58
CA ALA A 613 -22.78 27.56 -3.24
C ALA A 613 -22.21 27.69 -4.67
N ASP A 614 -22.70 28.67 -5.46
CA ASP A 614 -22.20 28.90 -6.83
C ASP A 614 -20.79 29.50 -6.87
N SER A 615 -20.38 30.20 -5.82
CA SER A 615 -18.99 30.64 -5.66
C SER A 615 -18.07 29.47 -5.40
N LEU A 616 -18.41 28.62 -4.43
CA LEU A 616 -17.62 27.42 -4.08
C LEU A 616 -17.49 26.47 -5.28
N LEU A 617 -18.59 26.25 -6.01
CA LEU A 617 -18.59 25.36 -7.17
C LEU A 617 -17.63 25.84 -8.27
N ARG A 618 -17.54 27.16 -8.50
CA ARG A 618 -16.58 27.76 -9.43
C ARG A 618 -15.14 27.60 -8.95
N THR A 619 -14.89 27.72 -7.64
CA THR A 619 -13.55 27.57 -7.06
C THR A 619 -12.99 26.16 -7.27
N ILE A 620 -13.81 25.12 -7.11
CA ILE A 620 -13.35 23.72 -7.18
C ILE A 620 -13.43 23.10 -8.58
N GLU A 621 -14.07 23.76 -9.55
CA GLU A 621 -14.37 23.20 -10.88
C GLU A 621 -13.14 22.67 -11.60
N ARG A 622 -12.08 23.48 -11.68
CA ARG A 622 -10.84 23.07 -12.33
C ARG A 622 -10.21 21.85 -11.65
N ALA A 623 -10.08 21.88 -10.33
CA ALA A 623 -9.48 20.79 -9.56
C ALA A 623 -10.28 19.48 -9.71
N CYS A 624 -11.60 19.56 -9.70
CA CYS A 624 -12.48 18.41 -9.88
C CYS A 624 -12.44 17.84 -11.31
N LEU A 625 -12.22 18.66 -12.33
CA LEU A 625 -12.12 18.20 -13.73
C LEU A 625 -10.71 17.69 -14.09
N GLU A 626 -9.67 18.18 -13.42
CA GLU A 626 -8.27 17.78 -13.64
C GLU A 626 -7.85 16.57 -12.80
N THR A 627 -8.54 16.25 -11.69
CA THR A 627 -8.16 15.12 -10.82
C THR A 627 -8.07 13.78 -11.58
N LYS A 628 -7.10 12.94 -11.22
CA LYS A 628 -6.98 11.59 -11.79
C LYS A 628 -8.05 10.62 -11.26
N ASN A 629 -8.69 10.96 -10.15
CA ASN A 629 -9.71 10.12 -9.52
C ASN A 629 -11.09 10.30 -10.17
N ALA A 630 -11.53 9.27 -10.89
CA ALA A 630 -12.81 9.29 -11.60
C ALA A 630 -14.04 9.36 -10.67
N LEU A 631 -13.95 8.93 -9.41
CA LEU A 631 -15.06 9.02 -8.46
C LEU A 631 -15.36 10.47 -8.08
N VAL A 632 -14.32 11.27 -7.80
CA VAL A 632 -14.46 12.71 -7.49
C VAL A 632 -15.05 13.45 -8.68
N LYS A 633 -14.57 13.15 -9.90
CA LYS A 633 -15.14 13.67 -11.15
C LYS A 633 -16.61 13.35 -11.31
N ALA A 634 -17.01 12.09 -11.06
CA ALA A 634 -18.41 11.68 -11.18
C ALA A 634 -19.31 12.43 -10.17
N ALA A 635 -18.86 12.57 -8.92
CA ALA A 635 -19.57 13.33 -7.89
C ALA A 635 -19.69 14.83 -8.26
N PHE A 636 -18.62 15.43 -8.74
CA PHE A 636 -18.64 16.82 -9.22
C PHE A 636 -19.60 17.01 -10.40
N CYS A 637 -19.54 16.16 -11.42
CA CYS A 637 -20.45 16.21 -12.56
C CYS A 637 -21.92 16.09 -12.14
N CYS A 638 -22.22 15.23 -11.16
CA CYS A 638 -23.55 15.10 -10.57
C CYS A 638 -24.03 16.45 -10.00
N VAL A 639 -23.23 17.10 -9.15
CA VAL A 639 -23.60 18.38 -8.51
C VAL A 639 -23.61 19.55 -9.51
N LYS A 640 -22.64 19.62 -10.43
CA LYS A 640 -22.58 20.64 -11.49
C LYS A 640 -23.82 20.58 -12.38
N GLY A 641 -24.32 19.38 -12.67
CA GLY A 641 -25.56 19.16 -13.41
C GLY A 641 -26.82 19.79 -12.78
N THR A 642 -26.78 20.08 -11.47
CA THR A 642 -27.89 20.73 -10.74
C THR A 642 -27.85 22.26 -10.77
N GLU A 643 -26.86 22.88 -11.43
CA GLU A 643 -26.79 24.34 -11.59
C GLU A 643 -28.06 24.91 -12.24
N ARG A 644 -28.47 26.11 -11.79
CA ARG A 644 -29.54 26.88 -12.43
C ARG A 644 -29.00 27.47 -13.73
N GLY A 645 -29.56 27.06 -14.87
CA GLY A 645 -29.10 27.53 -16.17
C GLY A 645 -29.62 26.69 -17.34
N GLU A 646 -28.86 26.70 -18.43
CA GLU A 646 -29.21 26.00 -19.68
C GLU A 646 -29.39 24.50 -19.46
N LEU A 647 -30.60 24.00 -19.79
CA LEU A 647 -30.97 22.59 -19.70
C LEU A 647 -29.98 21.65 -20.42
N ILE A 648 -29.42 22.10 -21.54
CA ILE A 648 -28.46 21.33 -22.35
C ILE A 648 -27.17 21.06 -21.55
N LYS A 649 -26.65 22.08 -20.84
CA LYS A 649 -25.45 21.96 -20.01
C LYS A 649 -25.70 21.02 -18.82
N SER A 650 -26.82 21.20 -18.13
CA SER A 650 -27.25 20.29 -17.05
C SER A 650 -27.34 18.84 -17.54
N LYS A 651 -27.99 18.59 -18.70
CA LYS A 651 -28.12 17.25 -19.27
C LYS A 651 -26.77 16.62 -19.58
N LYS A 652 -25.83 17.41 -20.15
CA LYS A 652 -24.48 16.93 -20.47
C LYS A 652 -23.74 16.48 -19.21
N PHE A 653 -23.68 17.32 -18.17
CA PHE A 653 -22.98 16.97 -16.92
C PHE A 653 -23.61 15.77 -16.19
N LEU A 654 -24.94 15.70 -16.11
CA LEU A 654 -25.61 14.55 -15.52
C LEU A 654 -25.36 13.27 -16.31
N ALA A 655 -25.41 13.32 -17.65
CA ALA A 655 -25.12 12.16 -18.50
C ALA A 655 -23.67 11.67 -18.32
N THR A 656 -22.70 12.60 -18.28
CA THR A 656 -21.31 12.28 -17.97
C THR A 656 -21.17 11.65 -16.59
N GLY A 657 -21.81 12.22 -15.55
CA GLY A 657 -21.81 11.66 -14.20
C GLY A 657 -22.37 10.24 -14.15
N LEU A 658 -23.49 9.98 -14.83
CA LEU A 658 -24.11 8.65 -14.91
C LEU A 658 -23.19 7.63 -15.61
N GLN A 659 -22.62 8.00 -16.75
CA GLN A 659 -21.71 7.14 -17.51
C GLN A 659 -20.48 6.76 -16.67
N MET A 660 -19.89 7.73 -15.96
CA MET A 660 -18.75 7.48 -15.09
C MET A 660 -19.14 6.57 -13.92
N ALA A 661 -20.28 6.83 -13.27
CA ALA A 661 -20.77 5.99 -12.17
C ALA A 661 -21.01 4.53 -12.59
N GLN A 662 -21.55 4.32 -13.80
CA GLN A 662 -21.72 2.98 -14.39
C GLN A 662 -20.37 2.28 -14.64
N GLN A 663 -19.39 2.98 -15.21
CA GLN A 663 -18.05 2.42 -15.46
C GLN A 663 -17.31 2.05 -14.16
N LEU A 664 -17.56 2.82 -13.09
CA LEU A 664 -16.96 2.64 -11.76
C LEU A 664 -17.73 1.67 -10.86
N PHE A 665 -18.90 1.20 -11.31
CA PHE A 665 -19.88 0.48 -10.49
C PHE A 665 -20.29 1.22 -9.20
N ASN A 666 -20.23 2.55 -9.20
CA ASN A 666 -20.69 3.38 -8.08
C ASN A 666 -22.22 3.53 -8.16
N GLN A 667 -22.92 2.68 -7.42
CA GLN A 667 -24.39 2.63 -7.45
C GLN A 667 -25.03 3.86 -6.81
N GLN A 668 -24.39 4.43 -5.77
CA GLN A 668 -24.91 5.60 -5.08
C GLN A 668 -25.01 6.80 -6.01
N ILE A 669 -23.93 7.13 -6.72
CA ILE A 669 -23.95 8.20 -7.71
C ILE A 669 -24.94 7.88 -8.82
N MET A 670 -25.07 6.62 -9.25
CA MET A 670 -26.05 6.25 -10.28
C MET A 670 -27.49 6.61 -9.88
N PHE A 671 -27.98 6.15 -8.73
CA PHE A 671 -29.38 6.43 -8.35
C PHE A 671 -29.62 7.89 -7.95
N VAL A 672 -28.60 8.58 -7.41
CA VAL A 672 -28.66 10.03 -7.14
C VAL A 672 -28.80 10.81 -8.45
N VAL A 673 -27.97 10.50 -9.45
CA VAL A 673 -28.02 11.16 -10.77
C VAL A 673 -29.35 10.88 -11.47
N LEU A 674 -29.84 9.64 -11.44
CA LEU A 674 -31.15 9.28 -12.02
C LEU A 674 -32.29 10.06 -11.37
N SER A 675 -32.24 10.22 -10.04
CA SER A 675 -33.22 11.02 -9.29
C SER A 675 -33.14 12.50 -9.69
N PHE A 676 -31.94 13.09 -9.78
CA PHE A 676 -31.80 14.48 -10.24
C PHE A 676 -32.27 14.68 -11.68
N MET A 677 -31.96 13.76 -12.59
CA MET A 677 -32.46 13.82 -13.98
C MET A 677 -33.99 13.78 -14.00
N CYS A 678 -34.60 12.88 -13.23
CA CYS A 678 -36.05 12.76 -13.17
C CYS A 678 -36.70 14.05 -12.65
N GLN A 679 -36.18 14.62 -11.56
CA GLN A 679 -36.70 15.87 -11.00
C GLN A 679 -36.50 17.04 -11.96
N ARG A 680 -35.35 17.12 -12.65
CA ARG A 680 -34.99 18.28 -13.46
C ARG A 680 -35.69 18.33 -14.81
N PHE A 681 -35.92 17.18 -15.43
CA PHE A 681 -36.41 17.09 -16.82
C PHE A 681 -37.84 16.55 -16.94
N PHE A 682 -38.33 15.83 -15.93
CA PHE A 682 -39.62 15.13 -16.00
C PHE A 682 -40.62 15.53 -14.91
N SER A 683 -40.24 16.41 -13.98
CA SER A 683 -41.20 16.99 -13.03
C SER A 683 -42.30 17.75 -13.79
N GLY A 684 -43.55 17.39 -13.53
CA GLY A 684 -44.73 17.94 -14.22
C GLY A 684 -45.02 17.36 -15.61
N VAL A 685 -44.19 16.45 -16.12
CA VAL A 685 -44.35 15.89 -17.48
C VAL A 685 -45.10 14.55 -17.43
N VAL A 686 -46.16 14.42 -18.22
CA VAL A 686 -46.91 13.17 -18.38
C VAL A 686 -46.35 12.42 -19.59
N SER A 687 -45.49 11.42 -19.36
CA SER A 687 -44.93 10.58 -20.43
C SER A 687 -44.46 9.24 -19.88
N GLU A 688 -44.51 8.19 -20.71
CA GLU A 688 -43.96 6.87 -20.39
C GLU A 688 -42.46 6.96 -20.02
N GLN A 689 -41.73 7.88 -20.65
CA GLN A 689 -40.31 8.12 -20.37
C GLN A 689 -40.07 8.68 -18.96
N ALA A 690 -40.96 9.54 -18.46
CA ALA A 690 -40.91 10.07 -17.10
C ALA A 690 -41.11 8.95 -16.06
N GLU A 691 -42.07 8.04 -16.30
CA GLU A 691 -42.28 6.88 -15.43
C GLU A 691 -41.08 5.94 -15.45
N LYS A 692 -40.59 5.55 -16.64
CA LYS A 692 -39.40 4.70 -16.78
C LYS A 692 -38.19 5.28 -16.04
N SER A 693 -37.98 6.60 -16.13
CA SER A 693 -36.91 7.29 -15.41
C SER A 693 -37.09 7.23 -13.89
N ALA A 694 -38.30 7.51 -13.38
CA ALA A 694 -38.58 7.45 -11.94
C ALA A 694 -38.46 6.03 -11.39
N ARG A 695 -38.98 5.04 -12.13
CA ARG A 695 -38.89 3.62 -11.82
C ARG A 695 -37.45 3.12 -11.81
N ALA A 696 -36.63 3.56 -12.76
CA ALA A 696 -35.20 3.25 -12.77
C ALA A 696 -34.49 3.80 -11.52
N ALA A 697 -34.76 5.05 -11.12
CA ALA A 697 -34.18 5.63 -9.91
C ALA A 697 -34.57 4.84 -8.65
N TRP A 698 -35.83 4.44 -8.54
CA TRP A 698 -36.36 3.63 -7.42
C TRP A 698 -35.77 2.23 -7.37
N ILE A 699 -35.72 1.51 -8.49
CA ILE A 699 -35.14 0.16 -8.53
C ILE A 699 -33.65 0.20 -8.14
N ASN A 700 -32.89 1.20 -8.62
CA ASN A 700 -31.47 1.28 -8.32
C ASN A 700 -31.19 1.67 -6.85
N SER A 701 -31.97 2.57 -6.26
CA SER A 701 -31.83 2.92 -4.84
C SER A 701 -32.23 1.75 -3.92
N LYS A 702 -33.29 1.01 -4.26
CA LYS A 702 -33.65 -0.24 -3.55
C LYS A 702 -32.55 -1.30 -3.62
N LYS A 703 -31.96 -1.50 -4.81
CA LYS A 703 -30.81 -2.41 -4.97
C LYS A 703 -29.57 -1.92 -4.21
N GLY A 704 -29.39 -0.60 -4.11
CA GLY A 704 -28.38 0.04 -3.28
C GLY A 704 -28.58 -0.11 -1.78
N ARG A 705 -29.76 -0.61 -1.33
CA ARG A 705 -30.17 -0.66 0.09
C ARG A 705 -30.07 0.70 0.77
N ASP A 706 -30.49 1.75 0.06
CA ASP A 706 -30.53 3.11 0.57
C ASP A 706 -31.99 3.50 0.82
N ASP A 707 -32.40 3.55 2.09
CA ASP A 707 -33.81 3.77 2.44
C ASP A 707 -34.27 5.20 2.13
N LEU A 708 -33.38 6.18 2.31
CA LEU A 708 -33.66 7.59 2.02
C LEU A 708 -33.91 7.80 0.52
N TRP A 709 -32.98 7.36 -0.32
CA TRP A 709 -33.11 7.53 -1.76
C TRP A 709 -34.19 6.63 -2.36
N SER A 710 -34.46 5.47 -1.75
CA SER A 710 -35.63 4.65 -2.10
C SER A 710 -36.94 5.39 -1.86
N LEU A 711 -37.06 6.10 -0.74
CA LEU A 711 -38.26 6.90 -0.47
C LEU A 711 -38.37 8.11 -1.42
N VAL A 712 -37.27 8.85 -1.63
CA VAL A 712 -37.24 10.01 -2.54
C VAL A 712 -37.68 9.60 -3.94
N SER A 713 -37.01 8.60 -4.52
CA SER A 713 -37.32 8.14 -5.88
C SER A 713 -38.66 7.41 -5.97
N GLY A 714 -39.09 6.73 -4.91
CA GLY A 714 -40.40 6.09 -4.82
C GLY A 714 -41.56 7.10 -4.82
N ARG A 715 -41.40 8.25 -4.14
CA ARG A 715 -42.37 9.36 -4.20
C ARG A 715 -42.41 10.01 -5.58
N MET A 716 -41.27 10.10 -6.27
CA MET A 716 -41.24 10.58 -7.65
C MET A 716 -41.99 9.63 -8.59
N LEU A 717 -41.82 8.32 -8.42
CA LEU A 717 -42.55 7.31 -9.18
C LEU A 717 -44.06 7.38 -8.91
N GLN A 718 -44.45 7.48 -7.64
CA GLN A 718 -45.85 7.66 -7.24
C GLN A 718 -46.49 8.89 -7.92
N ASP A 719 -45.81 10.04 -7.90
CA ASP A 719 -46.30 11.26 -8.57
C ASP A 719 -46.44 11.08 -10.09
N CYS A 720 -45.52 10.36 -10.73
CA CYS A 720 -45.61 10.01 -12.15
C CYS A 720 -46.83 9.12 -12.45
N LEU A 721 -47.04 8.05 -11.67
CA LEU A 721 -48.16 7.11 -11.84
C LEU A 721 -49.52 7.80 -11.66
N ARG A 722 -49.63 8.64 -10.62
CA ARG A 722 -50.81 9.47 -10.36
C ARG A 722 -51.17 10.35 -11.56
N ARG A 723 -50.17 11.01 -12.16
CA ARG A 723 -50.40 11.90 -13.31
C ARG A 723 -50.79 11.16 -14.59
N GLN A 724 -50.44 9.88 -14.70
CA GLN A 724 -50.81 9.04 -15.84
C GLN A 724 -52.17 8.36 -15.66
N GLY A 725 -52.76 8.42 -14.47
CA GLY A 725 -54.02 7.75 -14.14
C GLY A 725 -53.87 6.25 -13.88
N HIS A 726 -52.67 5.79 -13.53
CA HIS A 726 -52.42 4.40 -13.12
C HIS A 726 -52.70 4.23 -11.62
N ASP A 727 -53.97 4.37 -11.23
CA ASP A 727 -54.36 4.49 -9.80
C ASP A 727 -54.01 3.26 -8.95
N LEU A 728 -54.07 2.05 -9.52
CA LEU A 728 -53.69 0.82 -8.81
C LEU A 728 -52.18 0.75 -8.55
N ASP A 729 -51.36 1.03 -9.56
CA ASP A 729 -49.90 1.04 -9.42
C ASP A 729 -49.43 2.17 -8.49
N GLU A 730 -50.15 3.30 -8.48
CA GLU A 730 -49.90 4.42 -7.57
C GLU A 730 -50.16 4.02 -6.11
N GLU A 731 -51.28 3.35 -5.84
CA GLU A 731 -51.61 2.83 -4.52
C GLU A 731 -50.57 1.82 -4.03
N ASP A 732 -50.19 0.86 -4.88
CA ASP A 732 -49.14 -0.11 -4.57
C ASP A 732 -47.82 0.59 -4.23
N GLN A 733 -47.42 1.58 -5.04
CA GLN A 733 -46.22 2.36 -4.78
C GLN A 733 -46.34 3.18 -3.48
N ARG A 734 -47.53 3.69 -3.15
CA ARG A 734 -47.79 4.42 -1.90
C ARG A 734 -47.60 3.50 -0.69
N ILE A 735 -48.11 2.27 -0.74
CA ILE A 735 -47.91 1.26 0.31
C ILE A 735 -46.41 0.95 0.45
N LEU A 736 -45.69 0.76 -0.65
CA LEU A 736 -44.24 0.53 -0.65
C LEU A 736 -43.44 1.73 -0.08
N ASN A 737 -43.93 2.95 -0.28
CA ASN A 737 -43.37 4.18 0.30
C ASN A 737 -43.75 4.37 1.78
N GLY A 738 -44.73 3.62 2.30
CA GLY A 738 -45.27 3.76 3.66
C GLY A 738 -44.29 3.42 4.79
N ASN A 739 -43.20 2.70 4.49
CA ASN A 739 -42.13 2.42 5.46
C ASN A 739 -41.15 3.61 5.61
N TRP A 740 -41.68 4.75 6.06
CA TRP A 740 -40.93 5.99 6.27
C TRP A 740 -40.38 6.13 7.69
N GLU A 741 -40.90 5.37 8.66
CA GLU A 741 -40.53 5.50 10.08
C GLU A 741 -39.02 5.39 10.33
N ALA A 742 -38.34 4.46 9.64
CA ALA A 742 -36.89 4.31 9.75
C ALA A 742 -36.13 5.55 9.23
N VAL A 743 -36.58 6.13 8.12
CA VAL A 743 -36.01 7.35 7.55
C VAL A 743 -36.31 8.55 8.45
N GLN A 744 -37.53 8.66 8.98
CA GLN A 744 -37.93 9.72 9.91
C GLN A 744 -37.07 9.70 11.16
N ARG A 745 -36.98 8.55 11.81
CA ARG A 745 -36.17 8.35 13.02
C ARG A 745 -34.72 8.74 12.80
N ASN A 746 -34.18 8.50 11.60
CA ASN A 746 -32.82 8.88 11.27
C ASN A 746 -32.66 10.40 11.08
N LEU A 747 -33.66 11.09 10.51
CA LEU A 747 -33.64 12.54 10.28
C LEU A 747 -34.00 13.38 11.51
N ASP A 748 -34.83 12.83 12.40
CA ASP A 748 -35.28 13.48 13.64
C ASP A 748 -34.38 13.09 14.84
N ARG A 749 -33.19 12.53 14.59
CA ARG A 749 -32.30 12.02 15.64
C ARG A 749 -31.78 13.18 16.51
N PRO A 750 -31.91 13.11 17.85
CA PRO A 750 -31.39 14.16 18.72
C PRO A 750 -29.86 14.15 18.77
N GLU A 751 -29.24 15.33 18.87
CA GLU A 751 -27.78 15.48 18.95
C GLU A 751 -27.14 14.62 20.06
N SER A 752 -27.84 14.44 21.18
CA SER A 752 -27.39 13.62 22.31
C SER A 752 -27.17 12.15 21.96
N GLU A 753 -27.86 11.62 20.95
CA GLU A 753 -27.70 10.23 20.50
C GLU A 753 -26.58 10.06 19.46
N ILE A 754 -26.12 11.17 18.86
CA ILE A 754 -25.01 11.16 17.91
C ILE A 754 -23.70 11.13 18.68
N GLY A 755 -23.54 11.96 19.72
CA GLY A 755 -22.44 11.86 20.70
C GLY A 755 -21.03 11.82 20.08
N ILE A 756 -20.80 12.61 19.02
CA ILE A 756 -19.54 12.71 18.27
C ILE A 756 -18.71 13.89 18.78
#